data_AF-A0A540X1W4-F1
#
_entry.id   AF-A0A540X1W4-F1
#
_cell.length_a   1.000
_cell.length_b   1.000
_cell.length_c   1.000
_cell.angle_alpha   90.00
_cell.angle_beta   90.00
_cell.angle_gamma   90.00
#
_symmetry.space_group_name_H-M   'P 1'
#
loop_
_entity.id
_entity.type
_entity.pdbx_description
1 polymer ?
#
loop_
_entity_poly.entity_id
_entity_poly.type
_entity_poly.pdbx_seq_one_letter_code
_entity_poly.pdbx_strand_id
1 'polypeptide(L)'
;MGWASVVAVLLTATPTFVTRGDVTPESDLRREAEAGWAALESVYTAEAGGAPVRAPVSIVLQRGVALSPERNAQGRPGLVELRQNTPGVLDERLRVALRHELAHQLLWWACPQSSEDRLFHEAFAVALSGELPAWREGAYQSLSRAASELAAAPAVDSSKARRALARLLSETVGFPKALSRRLRQCHDGARWVVPLSIDELADVQVRAAGPATVVVSRHSGEVLLSEGEVRRALPYGSVLKPFVYAAGAEHPVLAPRVDVQEWACGPGLPAKVDARTALLRSCNGYFLDWETAGSAPKGFGAWEPVLSALGLTGTPVDMADAVGLRSTLALSAWGMAQAYRLLAEARPDVVALLADNAARGTLAELPASKALVGVATKTGTVRDAASRPQYGWIAAVDGDLVVVAVRPGKMPRQFAEEIPAALAKARKQAGVEAARVQVLGLVPVREVEARCAGVGFTVDAGMPKAAPVEWARLEGLTTRGAAVCLGAPWRVRFPKGPEEGRDYAGVFTWSPPPAYRPPVGVPTSPSALKARRGSDFVFRTTRLQYTSGVVAAEDVTLKGEARLALARVVAHNERHSRHPGRAVCDTTHCQAFRGTVRVQRDDAKALRLPALKWSEWLLFSQGGQEPWTQERPRVDVERLLGKGLVSLRFEAGRVQYLLTEKEGASTFESGRSLACELLRSGLKLPSCPRTASFNGDTLVFEGRGRGHGEGLDVEAAKASRLRSDAILEGAYGRSRPEPRDVD
;
A
#
# COMPACT_ATOMS: atom_id res chain seq x y z
N MET A 1 -38.78 -44.76 -41.73
CA MET A 1 -38.74 -45.62 -40.53
C MET A 1 -37.42 -45.33 -39.81
N GLY A 2 -37.31 -44.77 -38.63
CA GLY A 2 -38.25 -44.26 -37.65
C GLY A 2 -37.43 -43.41 -36.67
N TRP A 3 -37.97 -42.26 -36.27
CA TRP A 3 -37.48 -41.48 -35.15
C TRP A 3 -37.64 -42.28 -33.85
N ALA A 4 -36.62 -42.25 -33.00
CA ALA A 4 -36.78 -42.43 -31.56
C ALA A 4 -35.73 -41.57 -30.86
N SER A 5 -36.02 -40.27 -30.78
CA SER A 5 -35.43 -39.39 -29.78
C SER A 5 -35.84 -39.93 -28.41
N VAL A 6 -34.94 -40.63 -27.73
CA VAL A 6 -35.08 -40.93 -26.31
C VAL A 6 -34.85 -39.63 -25.56
N VAL A 7 -35.90 -38.82 -25.45
CA VAL A 7 -36.00 -37.80 -24.40
C VAL A 7 -36.29 -38.57 -23.12
N ALA A 8 -35.24 -38.97 -22.41
CA ALA A 8 -35.37 -39.35 -21.01
C ALA A 8 -35.65 -38.06 -20.22
N VAL A 9 -36.92 -37.65 -20.17
CA VAL A 9 -37.39 -36.71 -19.14
C VAL A 9 -37.32 -37.49 -17.83
N LEU A 10 -36.21 -37.36 -17.10
CA LEU A 10 -36.19 -37.62 -15.67
C LEU A 10 -37.09 -36.55 -15.04
N LEU A 11 -38.39 -36.85 -14.93
CA LEU A 11 -39.32 -36.10 -14.11
C LEU A 11 -38.79 -36.18 -12.67
N THR A 12 -38.12 -35.13 -12.23
CA THR A 12 -37.92 -34.83 -10.81
C THR A 12 -39.33 -34.67 -10.23
N ALA A 13 -39.86 -35.74 -9.64
CA ALA A 13 -41.20 -35.71 -9.10
C ALA A 13 -41.22 -34.74 -7.92
N THR A 14 -41.88 -33.59 -8.05
CA THR A 14 -42.21 -32.73 -6.90
C THR A 14 -43.15 -33.51 -5.97
N PRO A 15 -42.99 -33.45 -4.64
CA PRO A 15 -43.92 -34.10 -3.72
C PRO A 15 -45.32 -33.53 -3.92
N THR A 16 -46.32 -34.39 -3.80
CA THR A 16 -47.70 -33.92 -3.73
C THR A 16 -47.95 -33.29 -2.36
N PHE A 17 -48.30 -32.00 -2.35
CA PHE A 17 -48.66 -31.28 -1.12
C PHE A 17 -50.17 -31.40 -0.85
N VAL A 18 -50.52 -32.03 0.28
CA VAL A 18 -51.91 -32.28 0.68
C VAL A 18 -52.26 -31.34 1.84
N THR A 19 -53.30 -30.52 1.68
CA THR A 19 -53.82 -29.62 2.71
C THR A 19 -55.01 -30.26 3.43
N ARG A 20 -55.19 -29.99 4.73
CA ARG A 20 -56.38 -30.42 5.50
C ARG A 20 -57.50 -29.38 5.56
N GLY A 21 -57.35 -28.25 4.85
CA GLY A 21 -58.30 -27.14 4.85
C GLY A 21 -58.25 -26.24 6.08
N ASP A 22 -57.28 -26.43 6.96
CA ASP A 22 -57.13 -25.75 8.25
C ASP A 22 -56.08 -24.62 8.25
N VAL A 23 -55.34 -24.46 7.14
CA VAL A 23 -54.44 -23.32 6.86
C VAL A 23 -54.85 -22.71 5.51
N THR A 24 -55.21 -21.42 5.49
CA THR A 24 -55.84 -20.76 4.33
C THR A 24 -55.09 -19.50 3.90
N PRO A 25 -54.98 -19.15 2.59
CA PRO A 25 -55.58 -19.82 1.44
C PRO A 25 -54.79 -21.06 1.00
N GLU A 26 -55.47 -22.19 0.80
CA GLU A 26 -54.84 -23.47 0.47
C GLU A 26 -54.10 -23.49 -0.87
N SER A 27 -54.60 -22.75 -1.86
CA SER A 27 -53.97 -22.62 -3.17
C SER A 27 -52.62 -21.91 -3.09
N ASP A 28 -52.56 -20.87 -2.26
CA ASP A 28 -51.37 -20.04 -2.10
C ASP A 28 -50.32 -20.77 -1.27
N LEU A 29 -50.77 -21.51 -0.25
CA LEU A 29 -49.91 -22.36 0.56
C LEU A 29 -49.27 -23.48 -0.28
N ARG A 30 -50.05 -24.16 -1.13
CA ARG A 30 -49.52 -25.19 -2.03
C ARG A 30 -48.53 -24.62 -3.04
N ARG A 31 -48.88 -23.49 -3.68
CA ARG A 31 -47.99 -22.81 -4.63
C ARG A 31 -46.68 -22.38 -3.98
N GLU A 32 -46.72 -21.86 -2.75
CA GLU A 32 -45.53 -21.53 -1.97
C GLU A 32 -44.69 -22.78 -1.65
N ALA A 33 -45.34 -23.89 -1.28
CA ALA A 33 -44.65 -25.14 -0.99
C ALA A 33 -43.96 -25.74 -2.23
N GLU A 34 -44.64 -25.74 -3.38
CA GLU A 34 -44.10 -26.20 -4.67
C GLU A 34 -42.91 -25.34 -5.10
N ALA A 35 -43.04 -24.01 -5.04
CA ALA A 35 -41.95 -23.10 -5.39
C ALA A 35 -40.76 -23.23 -4.43
N GLY A 36 -41.03 -23.35 -3.13
CA GLY A 36 -40.01 -23.57 -2.11
C GLY A 36 -39.26 -24.89 -2.32
N TRP A 37 -39.99 -25.97 -2.62
CA TRP A 37 -39.38 -27.28 -2.92
C TRP A 37 -38.50 -27.24 -4.17
N ALA A 38 -38.99 -26.63 -5.25
CA ALA A 38 -38.21 -26.50 -6.49
C ALA A 38 -36.90 -25.71 -6.27
N ALA A 39 -36.94 -24.65 -5.46
CA ALA A 39 -35.74 -23.89 -5.09
C ALA A 39 -34.75 -24.74 -4.26
N LEU A 40 -35.26 -25.51 -3.30
CA LEU A 40 -34.47 -26.41 -2.46
C LEU A 40 -33.81 -27.54 -3.28
N GLU A 41 -34.55 -28.18 -4.19
CA GLU A 41 -34.02 -29.20 -5.10
C GLU A 41 -32.96 -28.66 -6.05
N SER A 42 -33.15 -27.43 -6.54
CA SER A 42 -32.15 -26.77 -7.40
C SER A 42 -30.82 -26.59 -6.67
N VAL A 43 -30.85 -26.12 -5.42
CA VAL A 43 -29.65 -25.98 -4.59
C VAL A 43 -29.06 -27.34 -4.26
N TYR A 44 -29.88 -28.32 -3.85
CA TYR A 44 -29.41 -29.68 -3.60
C TYR A 44 -28.66 -30.23 -4.81
N THR A 45 -29.25 -30.12 -6.01
CA THR A 45 -28.66 -30.65 -7.24
C THR A 45 -27.33 -29.98 -7.56
N ALA A 46 -27.27 -28.65 -7.41
CA ALA A 46 -26.05 -27.88 -7.64
C ALA A 46 -24.92 -28.26 -6.65
N GLU A 47 -25.25 -28.43 -5.38
CA GLU A 47 -24.26 -28.62 -4.31
C GLU A 47 -23.88 -30.10 -4.09
N ALA A 48 -24.82 -31.02 -4.28
CA ALA A 48 -24.63 -32.46 -4.16
C ALA A 48 -24.05 -33.11 -5.43
N GLY A 49 -24.06 -32.41 -6.56
CA GLY A 49 -23.51 -32.90 -7.84
C GLY A 49 -24.49 -33.76 -8.67
N GLY A 50 -25.77 -33.83 -8.28
CA GLY A 50 -26.79 -34.59 -8.99
C GLY A 50 -28.16 -34.53 -8.30
N ALA A 51 -29.20 -34.90 -9.04
CA ALA A 51 -30.56 -34.97 -8.50
C ALA A 51 -30.71 -36.12 -7.48
N PRO A 52 -31.63 -35.99 -6.50
CA PRO A 52 -31.98 -37.09 -5.60
C PRO A 52 -32.43 -38.35 -6.36
N VAL A 53 -32.06 -39.53 -5.87
CA VAL A 53 -32.22 -40.82 -6.59
C VAL A 53 -33.60 -41.47 -6.37
N ARG A 54 -34.34 -41.05 -5.32
CA ARG A 54 -35.66 -41.61 -4.94
C ARG A 54 -36.77 -40.64 -5.32
N ALA A 55 -38.00 -41.09 -5.56
CA ALA A 55 -39.15 -40.19 -5.67
C ALA A 55 -39.58 -39.69 -4.27
N PRO A 56 -40.03 -38.44 -4.10
CA PRO A 56 -40.47 -37.94 -2.80
C PRO A 56 -41.87 -38.41 -2.44
N VAL A 57 -42.09 -38.52 -1.14
CA VAL A 57 -43.40 -38.88 -0.57
C VAL A 57 -44.30 -37.66 -0.49
N SER A 58 -45.62 -37.88 -0.44
CA SER A 58 -46.56 -36.78 -0.22
C SER A 58 -46.32 -36.11 1.13
N ILE A 59 -46.45 -34.79 1.17
CA ILE A 59 -46.26 -33.98 2.37
C ILE A 59 -47.60 -33.37 2.77
N VAL A 60 -48.05 -33.66 3.98
CA VAL A 60 -49.28 -33.08 4.53
C VAL A 60 -48.97 -31.74 5.18
N LEU A 61 -49.69 -30.69 4.79
CA LEU A 61 -49.64 -29.35 5.37
C LEU A 61 -50.90 -29.15 6.21
N GLN A 62 -50.73 -28.92 7.52
CA GLN A 62 -51.85 -28.73 8.43
C GLN A 62 -51.59 -27.64 9.47
N ARG A 63 -52.62 -27.23 10.21
CA ARG A 63 -52.50 -26.25 11.28
C ARG A 63 -51.95 -26.90 12.55
N GLY A 64 -50.88 -26.32 13.11
CA GLY A 64 -50.32 -26.75 14.38
C GLY A 64 -51.13 -26.24 15.56
N VAL A 65 -51.92 -27.11 16.19
CA VAL A 65 -52.84 -26.74 17.29
C VAL A 65 -52.13 -26.55 18.64
N ALA A 66 -50.93 -27.12 18.80
CA ALA A 66 -50.15 -27.13 20.05
C ALA A 66 -48.78 -26.43 19.94
N LEU A 67 -48.58 -25.58 18.92
CA LEU A 67 -47.31 -24.86 18.74
C LEU A 67 -47.19 -23.69 19.72
N SER A 68 -46.04 -23.60 20.41
CA SER A 68 -45.76 -22.49 21.33
C SER A 68 -45.74 -21.13 20.59
N PRO A 69 -45.94 -20.00 21.29
CA PRO A 69 -45.84 -18.63 20.70
C PRO A 69 -44.55 -18.34 19.94
N GLU A 70 -43.48 -19.04 20.31
CA GLU A 70 -42.14 -18.87 19.77
C GLU A 70 -41.87 -19.77 18.54
N ARG A 71 -42.76 -20.73 18.24
CA ARG A 71 -42.64 -21.66 17.10
C ARG A 71 -43.70 -21.39 16.03
N ASN A 72 -43.24 -21.11 14.82
CA ASN A 72 -44.10 -20.82 13.66
C ASN A 72 -44.47 -22.05 12.86
N ALA A 73 -43.66 -23.10 12.95
CA ALA A 73 -43.90 -24.37 12.30
C ALA A 73 -43.19 -25.49 13.06
N GLN A 74 -43.55 -26.72 12.72
CA GLN A 74 -42.85 -27.94 13.11
C GLN A 74 -43.02 -29.01 12.02
N GLY A 75 -41.91 -29.62 11.62
CA GLY A 75 -41.89 -30.75 10.70
C GLY A 75 -41.69 -32.11 11.40
N ARG A 76 -42.26 -33.15 10.80
CA ARG A 76 -41.88 -34.56 10.95
C ARG A 76 -41.88 -35.19 9.55
N PRO A 77 -41.16 -36.29 9.27
CA PRO A 77 -41.15 -36.88 7.94
C PRO A 77 -42.58 -37.06 7.36
N GLY A 78 -42.87 -36.38 6.25
CA GLY A 78 -44.18 -36.39 5.56
C GLY A 78 -45.25 -35.42 6.11
N LEU A 79 -44.96 -34.63 7.15
CA LEU A 79 -45.92 -33.73 7.80
C LEU A 79 -45.27 -32.39 8.17
N VAL A 80 -45.94 -31.29 7.83
CA VAL A 80 -45.59 -29.93 8.27
C VAL A 80 -46.79 -29.30 8.96
N GLU A 81 -46.60 -28.91 10.21
CA GLU A 81 -47.58 -28.19 11.01
C GLU A 81 -47.23 -26.71 11.05
N LEU A 82 -48.18 -25.84 10.68
CA LEU A 82 -47.98 -24.40 10.56
C LEU A 82 -48.84 -23.62 11.57
N ARG A 83 -48.26 -22.60 12.20
CA ARG A 83 -48.97 -21.69 13.10
C ARG A 83 -49.51 -20.49 12.32
N GLN A 84 -50.70 -20.63 11.74
CA GLN A 84 -51.41 -19.49 11.19
C GLN A 84 -52.14 -18.71 12.30
N ASN A 85 -51.69 -17.48 12.56
CA ASN A 85 -52.30 -16.60 13.55
C ASN A 85 -53.58 -15.92 13.01
N THR A 86 -53.58 -15.57 11.71
CA THR A 86 -54.70 -14.90 11.04
C THR A 86 -55.18 -15.77 9.87
N PRO A 87 -56.38 -16.37 9.94
CA PRO A 87 -56.95 -17.13 8.83
C PRO A 87 -57.02 -16.29 7.54
N GLY A 88 -56.81 -16.92 6.38
CA GLY A 88 -56.83 -16.26 5.08
C GLY A 88 -55.59 -15.43 4.74
N VAL A 89 -54.61 -15.34 5.64
CA VAL A 89 -53.38 -14.56 5.44
C VAL A 89 -52.15 -15.46 5.49
N LEU A 90 -51.39 -15.49 4.39
CA LEU A 90 -50.08 -16.14 4.30
C LEU A 90 -48.98 -15.07 4.33
N ASP A 91 -48.65 -14.60 5.54
CA ASP A 91 -47.62 -13.60 5.78
C ASP A 91 -46.20 -14.15 5.56
N GLU A 92 -45.21 -13.27 5.48
CA GLU A 92 -43.81 -13.69 5.20
C GLU A 92 -43.26 -14.59 6.30
N ARG A 93 -43.65 -14.38 7.56
CA ARG A 93 -43.23 -15.21 8.69
C ARG A 93 -43.68 -16.66 8.51
N LEU A 94 -44.90 -16.88 8.04
CA LEU A 94 -45.45 -18.21 7.76
C LEU A 94 -44.82 -18.84 6.51
N ARG A 95 -44.52 -18.04 5.47
CA ARG A 95 -43.81 -18.50 4.26
C ARG A 95 -42.39 -18.98 4.57
N VAL A 96 -41.62 -18.18 5.32
CA VAL A 96 -40.27 -18.55 5.77
C VAL A 96 -40.30 -19.82 6.63
N ALA A 97 -41.26 -19.92 7.55
CA ALA A 97 -41.42 -21.11 8.38
C ALA A 97 -41.76 -22.36 7.54
N LEU A 98 -42.63 -22.24 6.53
CA LEU A 98 -42.90 -23.33 5.59
C LEU A 98 -41.63 -23.74 4.83
N ARG A 99 -40.90 -22.80 4.24
CA ARG A 99 -39.64 -23.09 3.51
C ARG A 99 -38.60 -23.76 4.42
N HIS A 100 -38.51 -23.36 5.69
CA HIS A 100 -37.66 -23.99 6.70
C HIS A 100 -38.00 -25.47 6.92
N GLU A 101 -39.27 -25.77 7.16
CA GLU A 101 -39.68 -27.16 7.38
C GLU A 101 -39.58 -28.00 6.09
N LEU A 102 -39.80 -27.41 4.92
CA LEU A 102 -39.59 -28.09 3.65
C LEU A 102 -38.11 -28.46 3.42
N ALA A 103 -37.17 -27.64 3.90
CA ALA A 103 -35.75 -27.98 3.86
C ALA A 103 -35.45 -29.24 4.69
N HIS A 104 -36.09 -29.39 5.86
CA HIS A 104 -36.02 -30.62 6.65
C HIS A 104 -36.65 -31.81 5.94
N GLN A 105 -37.81 -31.63 5.30
CA GLN A 105 -38.47 -32.68 4.50
C GLN A 105 -37.57 -33.16 3.36
N LEU A 106 -36.92 -32.23 2.64
CA LEU A 106 -35.98 -32.55 1.59
C LEU A 106 -34.84 -33.41 2.14
N LEU A 107 -34.22 -33.02 3.26
CA LEU A 107 -33.11 -33.78 3.84
C LEU A 107 -33.53 -35.16 4.36
N TRP A 108 -34.69 -35.29 5.01
CA TRP A 108 -35.19 -36.61 5.43
C TRP A 108 -35.42 -37.56 4.26
N TRP A 109 -35.80 -37.02 3.10
CA TRP A 109 -36.05 -37.79 1.90
C TRP A 109 -34.78 -38.08 1.08
N ALA A 110 -34.04 -37.03 0.71
CA ALA A 110 -32.86 -37.11 -0.13
C ALA A 110 -31.66 -37.65 0.65
N CYS A 111 -31.64 -37.44 1.97
CA CYS A 111 -30.53 -37.78 2.84
C CYS A 111 -30.95 -38.42 4.17
N PRO A 112 -31.64 -39.57 4.16
CA PRO A 112 -32.17 -40.20 5.38
C PRO A 112 -31.08 -40.56 6.41
N GLN A 113 -29.85 -40.79 5.95
CA GLN A 113 -28.68 -41.06 6.79
C GLN A 113 -28.29 -39.88 7.68
N SER A 114 -28.70 -38.66 7.32
CA SER A 114 -28.43 -37.44 8.08
C SER A 114 -29.50 -37.09 9.11
N SER A 115 -30.56 -37.90 9.25
CA SER A 115 -31.72 -37.61 10.10
C SER A 115 -31.39 -37.36 11.58
N GLU A 116 -30.29 -37.89 12.08
CA GLU A 116 -29.79 -37.67 13.45
C GLU A 116 -28.83 -36.47 13.56
N ASP A 117 -28.32 -35.96 12.44
CA ASP A 117 -27.40 -34.82 12.34
C ASP A 117 -28.18 -33.50 12.40
N ARG A 118 -28.64 -33.15 13.60
CA ARG A 118 -29.49 -31.96 13.80
C ARG A 118 -28.83 -30.66 13.36
N LEU A 119 -27.52 -30.50 13.58
CA LEU A 119 -26.82 -29.28 13.19
C LEU A 119 -26.80 -29.14 11.66
N PHE A 120 -26.58 -30.23 10.92
CA PHE A 120 -26.66 -30.22 9.47
C PHE A 120 -28.06 -29.83 8.97
N HIS A 121 -29.10 -30.43 9.57
CA HIS A 121 -30.50 -30.13 9.26
C HIS A 121 -30.85 -28.65 9.48
N GLU A 122 -30.59 -28.12 10.69
CA GLU A 122 -30.91 -26.73 11.00
C GLU A 122 -30.05 -25.75 10.19
N ALA A 123 -28.75 -26.05 9.97
CA ALA A 123 -27.88 -25.21 9.16
C ALA A 123 -28.36 -25.11 7.70
N PHE A 124 -28.79 -26.23 7.11
CA PHE A 124 -29.35 -26.27 5.76
C PHE A 124 -30.67 -25.51 5.68
N ALA A 125 -31.56 -25.71 6.65
CA ALA A 125 -32.85 -25.03 6.70
C ALA A 125 -32.70 -23.50 6.85
N VAL A 126 -31.85 -23.02 7.79
CA VAL A 126 -31.58 -21.58 7.97
C VAL A 126 -30.97 -20.96 6.71
N ALA A 127 -30.04 -21.67 6.06
CA ALA A 127 -29.34 -21.16 4.89
C ALA A 127 -30.26 -20.94 3.68
N LEU A 128 -31.36 -21.70 3.56
CA LEU A 128 -32.20 -21.73 2.36
C LEU A 128 -33.63 -21.23 2.57
N SER A 129 -34.14 -21.18 3.81
CA SER A 129 -35.51 -20.75 4.08
C SER A 129 -35.75 -19.26 3.87
N GLY A 130 -34.68 -18.47 3.80
CA GLY A 130 -34.72 -17.01 3.77
C GLY A 130 -34.76 -16.38 5.16
N GLU A 131 -34.61 -17.14 6.24
CA GLU A 131 -34.58 -16.59 7.60
C GLU A 131 -33.25 -15.93 7.98
N LEU A 132 -32.15 -16.26 7.28
CA LEU A 132 -30.80 -15.79 7.61
C LEU A 132 -30.69 -14.26 7.77
N PRO A 133 -31.27 -13.40 6.91
CA PRO A 133 -31.23 -11.95 7.08
C PRO A 133 -31.91 -11.46 8.36
N ALA A 134 -33.06 -12.05 8.74
CA ALA A 134 -33.81 -11.64 9.94
C ALA A 134 -33.00 -11.91 11.23
N TRP A 135 -32.16 -12.94 11.22
CA TRP A 135 -31.27 -13.24 12.35
C TRP A 135 -29.99 -12.41 12.38
N ARG A 136 -29.70 -11.61 11.33
CA ARG A 136 -28.62 -10.62 11.31
C ARG A 136 -29.02 -9.31 12.00
N GLU A 137 -30.32 -9.04 12.10
CA GLU A 137 -30.85 -7.87 12.79
C GLU A 137 -30.75 -8.08 14.32
N GLY A 138 -29.65 -7.63 14.91
CA GLY A 138 -29.41 -7.73 16.34
C GLY A 138 -28.00 -7.32 16.75
N ALA A 139 -27.73 -7.34 18.06
CA ALA A 139 -26.37 -7.10 18.56
C ALA A 139 -25.42 -8.16 17.98
N TYR A 140 -24.30 -7.71 17.39
CA TYR A 140 -23.28 -8.59 16.86
C TYR A 140 -22.79 -9.58 17.93
N GLN A 141 -22.51 -10.81 17.50
CA GLN A 141 -21.96 -11.87 18.34
C GLN A 141 -20.64 -12.38 17.76
N SER A 142 -19.59 -12.42 18.57
CA SER A 142 -18.31 -13.03 18.21
C SER A 142 -18.47 -14.51 17.79
N LEU A 143 -17.60 -14.99 16.90
CA LEU A 143 -17.64 -16.38 16.42
C LEU A 143 -17.56 -17.40 17.56
N SER A 144 -16.68 -17.16 18.54
CA SER A 144 -16.52 -18.06 19.68
C SER A 144 -17.71 -18.08 20.62
N ARG A 145 -18.38 -16.93 20.80
CA ARG A 145 -19.62 -16.87 21.56
C ARG A 145 -20.76 -17.54 20.81
N ALA A 146 -20.88 -17.32 19.50
CA ALA A 146 -21.86 -18.03 18.67
C ALA A 146 -21.65 -19.54 18.76
N ALA A 147 -20.41 -20.01 18.64
CA ALA A 147 -20.07 -21.42 18.82
C ALA A 147 -20.44 -21.94 20.22
N SER A 148 -20.15 -21.17 21.28
CA SER A 148 -20.48 -21.56 22.66
C SER A 148 -21.99 -21.61 22.91
N GLU A 149 -22.75 -20.64 22.41
CA GLU A 149 -24.22 -20.64 22.52
C GLU A 149 -24.83 -21.82 21.76
N LEU A 150 -24.34 -22.11 20.55
CA LEU A 150 -24.83 -23.21 19.76
C LEU A 150 -24.49 -24.57 20.40
N ALA A 151 -23.30 -24.69 20.99
CA ALA A 151 -22.90 -25.88 21.75
C ALA A 151 -23.78 -26.09 23.00
N ALA A 152 -24.21 -25.01 23.66
CA ALA A 152 -25.10 -25.07 24.82
C ALA A 152 -26.57 -25.37 24.45
N ALA A 153 -26.98 -25.10 23.21
CA ALA A 153 -28.34 -25.28 22.71
C ALA A 153 -28.36 -25.97 21.32
N PRO A 154 -27.95 -27.26 21.23
CA PRO A 154 -27.79 -27.97 19.96
C PRO A 154 -29.11 -28.24 19.22
N ALA A 155 -30.25 -28.04 19.87
CA ALA A 155 -31.57 -28.16 19.25
C ALA A 155 -31.95 -26.93 18.40
N VAL A 156 -31.20 -25.82 18.49
CA VAL A 156 -31.42 -24.57 17.74
C VAL A 156 -32.87 -24.04 17.84
N ASP A 157 -33.52 -24.30 18.97
CA ASP A 157 -34.93 -24.01 19.19
C ASP A 157 -35.17 -22.67 19.89
N SER A 158 -34.12 -22.00 20.33
CA SER A 158 -34.17 -20.65 20.91
C SER A 158 -33.73 -19.59 19.91
N SER A 159 -34.24 -18.36 20.07
CA SER A 159 -33.80 -17.19 19.29
C SER A 159 -32.30 -16.91 19.43
N LYS A 160 -31.70 -17.28 20.57
CA LYS A 160 -30.26 -17.14 20.83
C LYS A 160 -29.45 -18.14 20.00
N ALA A 161 -29.88 -19.40 19.97
CA ALA A 161 -29.23 -20.44 19.18
C ALA A 161 -29.39 -20.22 17.67
N ARG A 162 -30.57 -19.77 17.21
CA ARG A 162 -30.77 -19.39 15.79
C ARG A 162 -29.87 -18.24 15.35
N ARG A 163 -29.74 -17.20 16.17
CA ARG A 163 -28.77 -16.11 15.92
C ARG A 163 -27.33 -16.60 15.88
N ALA A 164 -26.96 -17.48 16.80
CA ALA A 164 -25.63 -18.08 16.81
C ALA A 164 -25.34 -18.92 15.55
N LEU A 165 -26.31 -19.70 15.08
CA LEU A 165 -26.20 -20.45 13.83
C LEU A 165 -26.12 -19.54 12.60
N ALA A 166 -26.99 -18.53 12.51
CA ALA A 166 -26.96 -17.52 11.45
C ALA A 166 -25.61 -16.78 11.39
N ARG A 167 -25.02 -16.51 12.56
CA ARG A 167 -23.68 -15.93 12.67
C ARG A 167 -22.60 -16.85 12.11
N LEU A 168 -22.64 -18.15 12.41
CA LEU A 168 -21.70 -19.16 11.88
C LEU A 168 -21.81 -19.29 10.36
N LEU A 169 -23.04 -19.36 9.84
CA LEU A 169 -23.31 -19.43 8.40
C LEU A 169 -22.82 -18.19 7.63
N SER A 170 -22.64 -17.06 8.33
CA SER A 170 -22.15 -15.82 7.74
C SER A 170 -20.61 -15.72 7.68
N GLU A 171 -19.85 -16.75 8.10
CA GLU A 171 -18.39 -16.80 7.88
C GLU A 171 -18.03 -17.12 6.42
N THR A 172 -18.94 -17.73 5.67
CA THR A 172 -18.75 -18.08 4.26
C THR A 172 -19.56 -17.16 3.35
N VAL A 173 -18.94 -16.74 2.24
CA VAL A 173 -19.67 -16.09 1.13
C VAL A 173 -20.28 -17.19 0.26
N GLY A 174 -21.60 -17.13 0.05
CA GLY A 174 -22.35 -18.15 -0.69
C GLY A 174 -22.79 -19.33 0.18
N PHE A 175 -23.11 -20.46 -0.46
CA PHE A 175 -23.54 -21.67 0.24
C PHE A 175 -22.37 -22.32 1.00
N PRO A 176 -22.52 -22.70 2.29
CA PRO A 176 -21.42 -23.20 3.09
C PRO A 176 -20.84 -24.53 2.55
N LYS A 177 -19.53 -24.57 2.31
CA LYS A 177 -18.83 -25.74 1.76
C LYS A 177 -18.97 -27.00 2.62
N ALA A 178 -19.10 -26.82 3.92
CA ALA A 178 -19.34 -27.93 4.84
C ALA A 178 -20.67 -28.63 4.54
N LEU A 179 -21.72 -27.85 4.25
CA LEU A 179 -23.02 -28.39 3.83
C LEU A 179 -22.91 -29.06 2.47
N SER A 180 -22.23 -28.45 1.48
CA SER A 180 -21.99 -29.08 0.17
C SER A 180 -21.24 -30.42 0.28
N ARG A 181 -20.26 -30.53 1.18
CA ARG A 181 -19.56 -31.81 1.44
C ARG A 181 -20.52 -32.87 1.98
N ARG A 182 -21.37 -32.52 2.95
CA ARG A 182 -22.36 -33.46 3.52
C ARG A 182 -23.41 -33.88 2.49
N LEU A 183 -23.90 -32.94 1.68
CA LEU A 183 -24.83 -33.23 0.58
C LEU A 183 -24.22 -34.19 -0.45
N ARG A 184 -22.97 -33.97 -0.87
CA ARG A 184 -22.24 -34.89 -1.78
C ARG A 184 -22.05 -36.28 -1.18
N GLN A 185 -21.57 -36.36 0.05
CA GLN A 185 -21.44 -37.63 0.76
C GLN A 185 -22.77 -38.40 0.77
N CYS A 186 -23.87 -37.68 0.95
CA CYS A 186 -25.18 -38.27 0.95
C CYS A 186 -25.64 -38.77 -0.43
N HIS A 187 -25.41 -37.96 -1.46
CA HIS A 187 -25.69 -38.34 -2.85
C HIS A 187 -24.89 -39.58 -3.28
N ASP A 188 -23.63 -39.66 -2.86
CA ASP A 188 -22.73 -40.79 -3.11
C ASP A 188 -23.09 -42.04 -2.27
N GLY A 189 -24.10 -41.96 -1.41
CA GLY A 189 -24.54 -43.05 -0.54
C GLY A 189 -23.61 -43.34 0.66
N ALA A 190 -22.64 -42.47 0.93
CA ALA A 190 -21.72 -42.61 2.05
C ALA A 190 -22.44 -42.32 3.39
N ARG A 191 -22.21 -43.19 4.39
CA ARG A 191 -22.63 -42.92 5.78
C ARG A 191 -21.51 -42.21 6.51
N TRP A 192 -21.82 -41.13 7.23
CA TRP A 192 -20.89 -40.51 8.17
C TRP A 192 -21.28 -40.82 9.61
N VAL A 193 -20.30 -41.27 10.38
CA VAL A 193 -20.46 -41.63 11.81
C VAL A 193 -20.35 -40.40 12.71
N VAL A 194 -19.69 -39.35 12.24
CA VAL A 194 -19.47 -38.10 12.98
C VAL A 194 -20.40 -37.02 12.42
N PRO A 195 -21.38 -36.52 13.21
CA PRO A 195 -22.24 -35.41 12.83
C PRO A 195 -21.42 -34.17 12.43
N LEU A 196 -22.04 -33.27 11.68
CA LEU A 196 -21.47 -31.97 11.40
C LEU A 196 -21.08 -31.26 12.70
N SER A 197 -19.81 -30.86 12.82
CA SER A 197 -19.34 -30.08 13.96
C SER A 197 -19.46 -28.57 13.71
N ILE A 198 -19.49 -27.79 14.80
CA ILE A 198 -19.48 -26.32 14.73
C ILE A 198 -18.23 -25.81 14.01
N ASP A 199 -17.07 -26.42 14.27
CA ASP A 199 -15.80 -26.08 13.64
C ASP A 199 -15.83 -26.33 12.12
N GLU A 200 -16.43 -27.44 11.68
CA GLU A 200 -16.63 -27.72 10.26
C GLU A 200 -17.57 -26.71 9.61
N LEU A 201 -18.68 -26.36 10.28
CA LEU A 201 -19.69 -25.43 9.75
C LEU A 201 -19.18 -23.99 9.66
N ALA A 202 -18.40 -23.54 10.64
CA ALA A 202 -17.79 -22.22 10.63
C ALA A 202 -16.83 -22.04 9.43
N ASP A 203 -16.43 -23.14 8.77
CA ASP A 203 -15.49 -23.22 7.63
C ASP A 203 -14.25 -22.34 7.82
N VAL A 204 -13.86 -22.09 9.07
CA VAL A 204 -12.59 -21.45 9.41
C VAL A 204 -11.52 -22.52 9.32
N GLN A 205 -11.41 -23.16 8.15
CA GLN A 205 -10.27 -24.00 7.86
C GLN A 205 -9.03 -23.20 8.22
N VAL A 206 -8.22 -23.75 9.11
CA VAL A 206 -6.83 -23.34 9.29
C VAL A 206 -6.21 -23.51 7.92
N ARG A 207 -6.22 -22.46 7.09
CA ARG A 207 -5.57 -22.51 5.78
C ARG A 207 -4.11 -22.68 6.14
N ALA A 208 -3.58 -23.90 5.97
CA ALA A 208 -2.18 -24.19 6.23
C ALA A 208 -1.36 -23.17 5.45
N ALA A 209 -0.80 -22.21 6.16
CA ALA A 209 -0.08 -21.07 5.61
C ALA A 209 1.22 -20.97 6.39
N GLY A 210 2.31 -20.73 5.68
CA GLY A 210 3.58 -20.43 6.31
C GLY A 210 3.59 -19.05 6.98
N PRO A 211 4.57 -18.78 7.85
CA PRO A 211 4.84 -17.42 8.33
C PRO A 211 5.19 -16.51 7.15
N ALA A 212 4.95 -15.21 7.31
CA ALA A 212 5.36 -14.20 6.33
C ALA A 212 5.97 -12.98 7.02
N THR A 213 7.05 -12.44 6.48
CA THR A 213 7.63 -11.16 6.88
C THR A 213 8.02 -10.38 5.65
N VAL A 214 7.55 -9.14 5.54
CA VAL A 214 7.95 -8.22 4.48
C VAL A 214 8.37 -6.88 5.07
N VAL A 215 9.45 -6.31 4.55
CA VAL A 215 9.89 -4.95 4.87
C VAL A 215 10.01 -4.17 3.58
N VAL A 216 9.36 -3.02 3.50
CA VAL A 216 9.42 -2.11 2.35
C VAL A 216 9.92 -0.73 2.76
N SER A 217 10.67 -0.07 1.87
CA SER A 217 11.00 1.34 2.05
C SER A 217 9.74 2.19 1.92
N ARG A 218 9.49 3.08 2.89
CA ARG A 218 8.45 4.11 2.78
C ARG A 218 8.71 5.06 1.62
N HIS A 219 9.98 5.30 1.31
CA HIS A 219 10.38 6.29 0.32
C HIS A 219 10.29 5.73 -1.09
N SER A 220 11.07 4.69 -1.42
CA SER A 220 11.10 4.14 -2.77
C SER A 220 10.00 3.11 -3.06
N GLY A 221 9.43 2.47 -2.03
CA GLY A 221 8.54 1.32 -2.19
C GLY A 221 9.25 -0.01 -2.45
N GLU A 222 10.59 0.01 -2.47
CA GLU A 222 11.43 -1.17 -2.66
C GLU A 222 11.25 -2.19 -1.52
N VAL A 223 11.20 -3.47 -1.88
CA VAL A 223 11.15 -4.57 -0.91
C VAL A 223 12.56 -4.88 -0.43
N LEU A 224 12.83 -4.56 0.83
CA LEU A 224 14.15 -4.75 1.46
C LEU A 224 14.29 -6.13 2.11
N LEU A 225 13.17 -6.72 2.56
CA LEU A 225 13.12 -8.07 3.11
C LEU A 225 11.81 -8.73 2.67
N SER A 226 11.89 -10.00 2.27
CA SER A 226 10.73 -10.82 1.92
C SER A 226 11.00 -12.26 2.30
N GLU A 227 10.28 -12.78 3.30
CA GLU A 227 10.45 -14.12 3.85
C GLU A 227 9.09 -14.81 3.96
N GLY A 228 9.02 -16.07 3.50
CA GLY A 228 7.80 -16.88 3.55
C GLY A 228 6.70 -16.44 2.58
N GLU A 229 5.44 -16.70 2.92
CA GLU A 229 4.28 -16.58 2.01
C GLU A 229 3.73 -15.15 1.89
N VAL A 230 4.59 -14.16 1.62
CA VAL A 230 4.22 -12.72 1.67
C VAL A 230 3.12 -12.28 0.70
N ARG A 231 2.88 -13.05 -0.37
CA ARG A 231 1.85 -12.77 -1.40
C ARG A 231 0.51 -13.45 -1.13
N ARG A 232 0.44 -14.40 -0.20
CA ARG A 232 -0.79 -15.13 0.09
C ARG A 232 -1.77 -14.22 0.84
N ALA A 233 -2.99 -14.11 0.33
CA ALA A 233 -4.05 -13.41 1.03
C ALA A 233 -4.56 -14.27 2.19
N LEU A 234 -4.54 -13.69 3.39
CA LEU A 234 -5.05 -14.31 4.62
C LEU A 234 -6.01 -13.33 5.33
N PRO A 235 -6.97 -13.83 6.12
CA PRO A 235 -7.80 -12.97 6.95
C PRO A 235 -6.91 -12.08 7.84
N TYR A 236 -7.23 -10.79 7.91
CA TYR A 236 -6.32 -9.77 8.43
C TYR A 236 -6.61 -9.37 9.90
N GLY A 237 -7.74 -9.82 10.46
CA GLY A 237 -8.17 -9.44 11.79
C GLY A 237 -8.27 -7.91 11.94
N SER A 238 -7.93 -7.37 13.11
CA SER A 238 -8.05 -5.92 13.34
C SER A 238 -6.94 -5.02 12.76
N VAL A 239 -6.06 -5.54 11.88
CA VAL A 239 -4.92 -4.76 11.37
C VAL A 239 -5.33 -3.69 10.34
N LEU A 240 -6.53 -3.76 9.75
CA LEU A 240 -7.05 -2.74 8.82
C LEU A 240 -7.90 -1.63 9.48
N LYS A 241 -8.13 -1.67 10.80
CA LYS A 241 -8.85 -0.59 11.51
C LYS A 241 -8.30 0.83 11.28
N PRO A 242 -6.98 1.06 11.11
CA PRO A 242 -6.47 2.39 10.80
C PRO A 242 -7.04 2.98 9.52
N PHE A 243 -7.43 2.16 8.54
CA PHE A 243 -8.02 2.64 7.28
C PHE A 243 -9.48 3.08 7.48
N VAL A 244 -10.23 2.38 8.34
CA VAL A 244 -11.57 2.83 8.77
C VAL A 244 -11.46 4.15 9.55
N TYR A 245 -10.53 4.23 10.50
CA TYR A 245 -10.26 5.47 11.24
C TYR A 245 -9.90 6.62 10.30
N ALA A 246 -8.99 6.37 9.34
CA ALA A 246 -8.53 7.35 8.37
C ALA A 246 -9.63 7.78 7.39
N ALA A 247 -10.63 6.95 7.11
CA ALA A 247 -11.77 7.31 6.28
C ALA A 247 -12.81 8.16 7.03
N GLY A 248 -12.87 8.06 8.36
CA GLY A 248 -13.82 8.81 9.17
C GLY A 248 -13.51 10.31 9.21
N ALA A 249 -14.51 11.13 8.92
CA ALA A 249 -14.45 12.58 9.09
C ALA A 249 -14.68 13.00 10.55
N GLU A 250 -15.55 12.27 11.26
CA GLU A 250 -15.85 12.48 12.67
C GLU A 250 -15.60 11.20 13.47
N HIS A 251 -15.10 11.36 14.68
CA HIS A 251 -14.78 10.26 15.59
C HIS A 251 -15.56 10.45 16.90
N PRO A 252 -16.69 9.75 17.08
CA PRO A 252 -17.52 9.95 18.27
C PRO A 252 -16.80 9.48 19.54
N VAL A 253 -17.24 10.02 20.67
CA VAL A 253 -16.83 9.51 21.99
C VAL A 253 -17.97 8.66 22.52
N LEU A 254 -17.72 7.37 22.72
CA LEU A 254 -18.76 6.37 23.01
C LEU A 254 -18.59 5.79 24.41
N ALA A 255 -19.71 5.51 25.08
CA ALA A 255 -19.71 4.82 26.37
C ALA A 255 -19.57 3.30 26.15
N PRO A 256 -18.60 2.62 26.81
CA PRO A 256 -18.48 1.18 26.71
C PRO A 256 -19.72 0.46 27.22
N ARG A 257 -20.11 -0.62 26.54
CA ARG A 257 -21.21 -1.50 26.98
C ARG A 257 -20.64 -2.70 27.73
N VAL A 258 -20.87 -2.74 29.05
CA VAL A 258 -20.24 -3.71 29.97
C VAL A 258 -20.59 -5.17 29.63
N ASP A 259 -21.80 -5.42 29.15
CA ASP A 259 -22.28 -6.78 28.84
C ASP A 259 -21.99 -7.23 27.38
N VAL A 260 -21.20 -6.44 26.64
CA VAL A 260 -20.89 -6.67 25.22
C VAL A 260 -19.41 -7.04 25.07
N GLN A 261 -19.14 -8.27 24.68
CA GLN A 261 -17.77 -8.82 24.62
C GLN A 261 -16.87 -8.04 23.66
N GLU A 262 -17.42 -7.45 22.61
CA GLU A 262 -16.69 -6.64 21.63
C GLU A 262 -16.09 -5.37 22.26
N TRP A 263 -16.64 -4.92 23.40
CA TRP A 263 -16.09 -3.85 24.25
C TRP A 263 -15.01 -4.33 25.24
N ALA A 264 -14.78 -5.64 25.38
CA ALA A 264 -13.75 -6.21 26.26
C ALA A 264 -12.33 -6.09 25.66
N CYS A 265 -11.85 -4.86 25.44
CA CYS A 265 -10.55 -4.56 24.85
C CYS A 265 -9.46 -4.21 25.86
N GLY A 266 -9.48 -4.89 27.02
CA GLY A 266 -8.51 -4.75 28.09
C GLY A 266 -9.06 -4.02 29.32
N PRO A 267 -8.40 -4.19 30.48
CA PRO A 267 -8.87 -3.64 31.75
C PRO A 267 -8.79 -2.11 31.80
N GLY A 268 -9.59 -1.49 32.66
CA GLY A 268 -9.52 -0.06 32.95
C GLY A 268 -9.86 0.82 31.74
N LEU A 269 -10.91 0.48 30.99
CA LEU A 269 -11.45 1.40 29.99
C LEU A 269 -12.06 2.63 30.67
N PRO A 270 -11.86 3.84 30.13
CA PRO A 270 -12.54 5.03 30.62
C PRO A 270 -14.06 4.90 30.40
N ALA A 271 -14.84 5.64 31.19
CA ALA A 271 -16.30 5.71 31.05
C ALA A 271 -16.76 6.21 29.67
N LYS A 272 -15.88 6.92 28.96
CA LYS A 272 -16.04 7.41 27.61
C LYS A 272 -14.77 7.10 26.82
N VAL A 273 -14.90 6.32 25.76
CA VAL A 273 -13.80 5.87 24.90
C VAL A 273 -13.81 6.66 23.61
N ASP A 274 -12.67 7.29 23.31
CA ASP A 274 -12.43 7.96 22.03
C ASP A 274 -11.87 6.98 20.98
N ALA A 275 -11.91 7.38 19.70
CA ALA A 275 -11.41 6.56 18.60
C ALA A 275 -9.92 6.20 18.73
N ARG A 276 -9.11 7.09 19.34
CA ARG A 276 -7.69 6.82 19.60
C ARG A 276 -7.52 5.64 20.54
N THR A 277 -8.17 5.68 21.69
CA THR A 277 -8.15 4.60 22.68
C THR A 277 -8.68 3.32 22.06
N ALA A 278 -9.79 3.39 21.33
CA ALA A 278 -10.37 2.26 20.63
C ALA A 278 -9.41 1.64 19.60
N LEU A 279 -8.69 2.46 18.84
CA LEU A 279 -7.75 1.99 17.83
C LEU A 279 -6.52 1.31 18.44
N LEU A 280 -5.93 1.92 19.48
CA LEU A 280 -4.76 1.39 20.21
C LEU A 280 -5.08 0.11 20.97
N ARG A 281 -6.23 0.04 21.63
CA ARG A 281 -6.68 -1.16 22.35
C ARG A 281 -7.37 -2.19 21.46
N SER A 282 -7.52 -1.87 20.17
CA SER A 282 -8.21 -2.71 19.19
C SER A 282 -9.65 -3.07 19.61
N CYS A 283 -10.37 -2.16 20.25
CA CYS A 283 -11.76 -2.33 20.67
C CYS A 283 -12.65 -2.55 19.45
N ASN A 284 -13.39 -3.65 19.38
CA ASN A 284 -14.30 -3.91 18.26
C ASN A 284 -15.65 -3.21 18.48
N GLY A 285 -16.15 -3.21 19.72
CA GLY A 285 -17.44 -2.65 20.10
C GLY A 285 -17.55 -1.16 19.76
N TYR A 286 -16.47 -0.41 19.96
CA TYR A 286 -16.42 1.00 19.53
C TYR A 286 -16.72 1.18 18.04
N PHE A 287 -16.13 0.36 17.15
CA PHE A 287 -16.33 0.54 15.70
C PHE A 287 -17.74 0.12 15.26
N LEU A 288 -18.27 -0.95 15.86
CA LEU A 288 -19.66 -1.39 15.62
C LEU A 288 -20.67 -0.33 16.09
N ASP A 289 -20.43 0.27 17.25
CA ASP A 289 -21.29 1.31 17.80
C ASP A 289 -21.12 2.65 17.04
N TRP A 290 -19.93 2.91 16.48
CA TRP A 290 -19.71 4.04 15.56
C TRP A 290 -20.50 3.88 14.25
N GLU A 291 -20.57 2.67 13.69
CA GLU A 291 -21.46 2.38 12.54
C GLU A 291 -22.93 2.60 12.90
N THR A 292 -23.34 2.10 14.07
CA THR A 292 -24.72 2.26 14.56
C THR A 292 -25.09 3.74 14.80
N ALA A 293 -24.13 4.57 15.19
CA ALA A 293 -24.31 6.01 15.34
C ALA A 293 -24.49 6.75 14.00
N GLY A 294 -24.27 6.09 12.87
CA GLY A 294 -24.51 6.63 11.53
C GLY A 294 -23.43 7.56 10.98
N SER A 295 -22.36 7.82 11.73
CA SER A 295 -21.25 8.71 11.34
C SER A 295 -19.99 7.97 10.87
N ALA A 296 -19.99 6.64 10.90
CA ALA A 296 -18.86 5.85 10.39
C ALA A 296 -18.80 5.87 8.85
N PRO A 297 -17.60 5.78 8.26
CA PRO A 297 -17.48 5.57 6.82
C PRO A 297 -18.07 4.21 6.43
N LYS A 298 -18.69 4.15 5.25
CA LYS A 298 -19.08 2.87 4.64
C LYS A 298 -17.81 2.10 4.25
N GLY A 299 -17.64 0.88 4.76
CA GLY A 299 -16.47 0.04 4.50
C GLY A 299 -15.16 0.75 4.84
N PHE A 300 -14.30 0.93 3.84
CA PHE A 300 -13.04 1.68 3.98
C PHE A 300 -13.09 3.08 3.37
N GLY A 301 -14.25 3.58 2.93
CA GLY A 301 -14.39 4.89 2.29
C GLY A 301 -13.40 5.09 1.13
N ALA A 302 -12.68 6.22 1.11
CA ALA A 302 -11.69 6.53 0.08
C ALA A 302 -10.52 5.52 0.01
N TRP A 303 -10.32 4.69 1.04
CA TRP A 303 -9.27 3.67 1.08
C TRP A 303 -9.68 2.35 0.42
N GLU A 304 -10.97 2.15 0.11
CA GLU A 304 -11.42 0.90 -0.51
C GLU A 304 -10.76 0.63 -1.87
N PRO A 305 -10.69 1.59 -2.82
CA PRO A 305 -9.99 1.37 -4.08
C PRO A 305 -8.50 1.04 -3.90
N VAL A 306 -7.86 1.58 -2.85
CA VAL A 306 -6.47 1.27 -2.50
C VAL A 306 -6.34 -0.20 -2.11
N LEU A 307 -7.16 -0.65 -1.16
CA LEU A 307 -7.09 -2.01 -0.62
C LEU A 307 -7.47 -3.05 -1.69
N SER A 308 -8.50 -2.78 -2.49
CA SER A 308 -8.91 -3.62 -3.61
C SER A 308 -7.80 -3.78 -4.64
N ALA A 309 -7.16 -2.68 -5.05
CA ALA A 309 -6.05 -2.73 -6.00
C ALA A 309 -4.79 -3.43 -5.45
N LEU A 310 -4.66 -3.52 -4.12
CA LEU A 310 -3.60 -4.26 -3.44
C LEU A 310 -3.98 -5.73 -3.14
N GLY A 311 -5.12 -6.19 -3.66
CA GLY A 311 -5.56 -7.59 -3.60
C GLY A 311 -6.41 -7.94 -2.38
N LEU A 312 -7.17 -6.99 -1.82
CA LEU A 312 -8.26 -7.32 -0.91
C LEU A 312 -9.29 -8.18 -1.65
N THR A 313 -9.66 -9.32 -1.08
CA THR A 313 -10.46 -10.35 -1.79
C THR A 313 -11.93 -9.96 -2.06
N GLY A 314 -12.40 -8.81 -1.59
CA GLY A 314 -13.77 -8.34 -1.76
C GLY A 314 -14.03 -7.03 -1.02
N THR A 315 -15.27 -6.54 -1.10
CA THR A 315 -15.72 -5.32 -0.40
C THR A 315 -16.39 -5.69 0.93
N PRO A 316 -16.14 -4.96 2.04
CA PRO A 316 -16.85 -5.17 3.30
C PRO A 316 -18.35 -4.97 3.16
N VAL A 317 -19.16 -5.90 3.66
CA VAL A 317 -20.62 -5.75 3.70
C VAL A 317 -21.06 -4.85 4.84
N ASP A 318 -20.33 -4.86 5.96
CA ASP A 318 -20.57 -4.05 7.15
C ASP A 318 -19.25 -3.78 7.91
N MET A 319 -19.34 -3.08 9.04
CA MET A 319 -18.19 -2.79 9.89
C MET A 319 -17.53 -4.05 10.47
N ALA A 320 -18.26 -5.14 10.69
CA ALA A 320 -17.68 -6.38 11.21
C ALA A 320 -16.74 -7.04 10.19
N ASP A 321 -17.02 -6.94 8.89
CA ASP A 321 -16.05 -7.28 7.85
C ASP A 321 -14.85 -6.32 7.90
N ALA A 322 -15.10 -5.00 7.86
CA ALA A 322 -14.05 -4.00 7.71
C ALA A 322 -13.01 -4.03 8.85
N VAL A 323 -13.45 -4.30 10.08
CA VAL A 323 -12.55 -4.41 11.25
C VAL A 323 -11.97 -5.80 11.46
N GLY A 324 -12.24 -6.73 10.54
CA GLY A 324 -11.76 -8.11 10.54
C GLY A 324 -12.27 -8.94 11.70
N LEU A 325 -13.50 -8.69 12.14
CA LEU A 325 -14.23 -9.54 13.08
C LEU A 325 -14.75 -10.82 12.41
N ARG A 326 -15.09 -10.73 11.11
CA ARG A 326 -15.38 -11.89 10.24
C ARG A 326 -14.16 -12.23 9.39
N SER A 327 -14.00 -13.50 9.03
CA SER A 327 -12.86 -13.99 8.22
C SER A 327 -13.17 -14.05 6.71
N THR A 328 -14.19 -13.31 6.27
CA THR A 328 -14.72 -13.26 4.88
C THR A 328 -13.77 -12.56 3.90
N LEU A 329 -12.97 -11.61 4.39
CA LEU A 329 -12.03 -10.83 3.60
C LEU A 329 -10.58 -11.15 3.96
N ALA A 330 -9.70 -11.12 2.96
CA ALA A 330 -8.29 -11.43 3.11
C ALA A 330 -7.41 -10.44 2.35
N LEU A 331 -6.21 -10.20 2.86
CA LEU A 331 -5.18 -9.37 2.23
C LEU A 331 -3.81 -10.02 2.44
N SER A 332 -2.88 -9.83 1.51
CA SER A 332 -1.51 -10.35 1.64
C SER A 332 -0.63 -9.46 2.52
N ALA A 333 0.43 -10.02 3.11
CA ALA A 333 1.40 -9.24 3.89
C ALA A 333 2.07 -8.15 3.04
N TRP A 334 2.37 -8.44 1.77
CA TRP A 334 2.88 -7.44 0.83
C TRP A 334 1.85 -6.34 0.54
N GLY A 335 0.59 -6.70 0.29
CA GLY A 335 -0.49 -5.73 0.07
C GLY A 335 -0.70 -4.83 1.27
N MET A 336 -0.67 -5.41 2.47
CA MET A 336 -0.71 -4.68 3.74
C MET A 336 0.45 -3.67 3.85
N ALA A 337 1.69 -4.07 3.53
CA ALA A 337 2.85 -3.19 3.64
C ALA A 337 2.76 -2.00 2.66
N GLN A 338 2.28 -2.22 1.44
CA GLN A 338 2.05 -1.14 0.48
C GLN A 338 0.90 -0.22 0.91
N ALA A 339 -0.17 -0.76 1.51
CA ALA A 339 -1.28 0.03 2.03
C ALA A 339 -0.81 0.96 3.18
N TYR A 340 -0.02 0.43 4.12
CA TYR A 340 0.57 1.22 5.19
C TYR A 340 1.61 2.24 4.70
N ARG A 341 2.32 1.96 3.61
CA ARG A 341 3.18 2.95 2.95
C ARG A 341 2.36 4.15 2.46
N LEU A 342 1.21 3.92 1.82
CA LEU A 342 0.32 5.01 1.39
C LEU A 342 -0.33 5.71 2.59
N LEU A 343 -0.76 4.96 3.62
CA LEU A 343 -1.29 5.54 4.85
C LEU A 343 -0.29 6.49 5.51
N ALA A 344 0.99 6.11 5.55
CA ALA A 344 2.05 6.93 6.10
C ALA A 344 2.38 8.19 5.28
N GLU A 345 1.98 8.23 4.01
CA GLU A 345 2.07 9.43 3.18
C GLU A 345 0.84 10.32 3.33
N ALA A 346 -0.36 9.72 3.26
CA ALA A 346 -1.60 10.47 3.22
C ALA A 346 -2.07 10.94 4.61
N ARG A 347 -1.85 10.11 5.65
CA ARG A 347 -2.33 10.32 7.01
C ARG A 347 -1.21 10.13 8.04
N PRO A 348 -0.17 10.99 8.01
CA PRO A 348 0.90 10.95 9.00
C PRO A 348 0.38 11.15 10.44
N ASP A 349 -0.76 11.82 10.61
CA ASP A 349 -1.47 11.97 11.89
C ASP A 349 -1.96 10.63 12.45
N VAL A 350 -2.50 9.75 11.60
CA VAL A 350 -2.93 8.40 11.99
C VAL A 350 -1.73 7.53 12.35
N VAL A 351 -0.63 7.64 11.59
CA VAL A 351 0.61 6.93 11.91
C VAL A 351 1.20 7.41 13.24
N ALA A 352 1.21 8.72 13.50
CA ALA A 352 1.68 9.27 14.77
C ALA A 352 0.86 8.75 15.97
N LEU A 353 -0.46 8.64 15.82
CA LEU A 353 -1.34 8.06 16.84
C LEU A 353 -0.94 6.61 17.17
N LEU A 354 -0.69 5.79 16.14
CA LEU A 354 -0.30 4.39 16.29
C LEU A 354 1.07 4.18 16.94
N ALA A 355 1.93 5.20 17.01
CA ALA A 355 3.23 5.14 17.69
C ALA A 355 3.10 4.87 19.20
N ASP A 356 1.94 5.14 19.78
CA ASP A 356 1.64 4.88 21.18
C ASP A 356 1.24 3.44 21.49
N ASN A 357 1.01 2.60 20.47
CA ASN A 357 0.47 1.26 20.66
C ASN A 357 1.42 0.36 21.48
N ALA A 358 2.73 0.52 21.32
CA ALA A 358 3.72 -0.20 22.12
C ALA A 358 3.72 0.23 23.60
N ALA A 359 3.29 1.45 23.91
CA ALA A 359 3.27 1.98 25.28
C ALA A 359 1.91 1.75 25.98
N ARG A 360 0.80 1.87 25.25
CA ARG A 360 -0.56 1.95 25.83
C ARG A 360 -1.59 1.02 25.18
N GLY A 361 -1.22 0.33 24.11
CA GLY A 361 -2.12 -0.48 23.31
C GLY A 361 -1.89 -1.99 23.47
N THR A 362 -2.21 -2.74 22.41
CA THR A 362 -2.18 -4.22 22.43
C THR A 362 -0.79 -4.83 22.63
N LEU A 363 0.27 -4.04 22.44
CA LEU A 363 1.67 -4.44 22.63
C LEU A 363 2.29 -3.83 23.89
N ALA A 364 1.52 -3.18 24.76
CA ALA A 364 2.02 -2.64 26.02
C ALA A 364 2.53 -3.73 26.97
N GLU A 365 3.46 -3.37 27.85
CA GLU A 365 4.02 -4.21 28.93
C GLU A 365 4.78 -5.45 28.44
N LEU A 366 5.26 -5.44 27.19
CA LEU A 366 6.12 -6.49 26.66
C LEU A 366 7.59 -6.06 26.73
N PRO A 367 8.55 -7.01 26.82
CA PRO A 367 9.96 -6.70 26.68
C PRO A 367 10.26 -5.95 25.36
N ALA A 368 9.58 -6.34 24.27
CA ALA A 368 9.71 -5.71 22.95
C ALA A 368 9.18 -4.26 22.89
N SER A 369 8.31 -3.84 23.81
CA SER A 369 7.68 -2.51 23.79
C SER A 369 8.71 -1.38 23.78
N LYS A 370 9.81 -1.54 24.55
CA LYS A 370 10.90 -0.54 24.62
C LYS A 370 11.61 -0.35 23.29
N ALA A 371 11.79 -1.43 22.52
CA ALA A 371 12.44 -1.40 21.21
C ALA A 371 11.51 -0.87 20.10
N LEU A 372 10.22 -0.72 20.38
CA LEU A 372 9.20 -0.22 19.46
C LEU A 372 8.78 1.23 19.77
N VAL A 373 9.49 1.92 20.67
CA VAL A 373 9.26 3.35 20.93
C VAL A 373 9.48 4.14 19.65
N GLY A 374 8.49 4.98 19.29
CA GLY A 374 8.51 5.75 18.03
C GLY A 374 8.15 4.93 16.78
N VAL A 375 7.86 3.63 16.91
CA VAL A 375 7.38 2.78 15.83
C VAL A 375 5.86 2.67 15.91
N ALA A 376 5.18 3.19 14.91
CA ALA A 376 3.73 3.06 14.78
C ALA A 376 3.35 1.60 14.54
N THR A 377 2.51 1.02 15.40
CA THR A 377 2.12 -0.39 15.24
C THR A 377 0.62 -0.58 15.31
N LYS A 378 0.12 -1.53 14.51
CA LYS A 378 -1.23 -2.07 14.63
C LYS A 378 -1.19 -3.59 14.60
N THR A 379 -1.96 -4.19 15.50
CA THR A 379 -2.09 -5.64 15.59
C THR A 379 -3.43 -6.13 15.08
N GLY A 380 -3.46 -7.38 14.60
CA GLY A 380 -4.67 -8.14 14.29
C GLY A 380 -4.55 -9.57 14.80
N THR A 381 -5.65 -10.17 15.21
CA THR A 381 -5.70 -11.60 15.55
C THR A 381 -6.95 -12.18 14.96
N VAL A 382 -6.76 -13.21 14.13
CA VAL A 382 -7.84 -14.05 13.61
C VAL A 382 -7.95 -15.25 14.55
N ARG A 383 -9.17 -15.58 14.95
CA ARG A 383 -9.43 -16.70 15.86
C ARG A 383 -10.40 -17.68 15.23
N ASP A 384 -10.30 -18.94 15.63
CA ASP A 384 -11.30 -19.95 15.29
C ASP A 384 -12.50 -19.90 16.25
N ALA A 385 -13.47 -20.80 16.03
CA ALA A 385 -14.66 -20.93 16.87
C ALA A 385 -14.34 -21.32 18.32
N ALA A 386 -13.22 -22.02 18.56
CA ALA A 386 -12.71 -22.30 19.90
C ALA A 386 -11.90 -21.13 20.51
N SER A 387 -11.89 -19.95 19.88
CA SER A 387 -11.11 -18.77 20.29
C SER A 387 -9.59 -18.96 20.25
N ARG A 388 -9.08 -20.01 19.60
CA ARG A 388 -7.65 -20.24 19.40
C ARG A 388 -7.13 -19.33 18.30
N PRO A 389 -5.91 -18.76 18.43
CA PRO A 389 -5.34 -17.91 17.39
C PRO A 389 -5.05 -18.73 16.13
N GLN A 390 -5.57 -18.28 14.98
CA GLN A 390 -5.22 -18.82 13.67
C GLN A 390 -4.09 -18.03 13.01
N TYR A 391 -4.19 -16.70 13.02
CA TYR A 391 -3.18 -15.80 12.46
C TYR A 391 -3.02 -14.58 13.35
N GLY A 392 -1.77 -14.30 13.73
CA GLY A 392 -1.39 -13.04 14.34
C GLY A 392 -0.75 -12.13 13.30
N TRP A 393 -1.16 -10.87 13.31
CA TRP A 393 -0.66 -9.83 12.42
C TRP A 393 -0.03 -8.69 13.23
N ILE A 394 1.12 -8.20 12.75
CA ILE A 394 1.65 -6.89 13.14
C ILE A 394 2.03 -6.13 11.87
N ALA A 395 1.44 -4.95 11.70
CA ALA A 395 1.94 -3.93 10.79
C ALA A 395 2.67 -2.87 11.62
N ALA A 396 3.87 -2.50 11.21
CA ALA A 396 4.72 -1.52 11.88
C ALA A 396 5.26 -0.51 10.86
N VAL A 397 5.28 0.77 11.24
CA VAL A 397 5.77 1.87 10.41
C VAL A 397 6.70 2.73 11.26
N ASP A 398 7.95 2.89 10.82
CA ASP A 398 8.88 3.86 11.42
C ASP A 398 9.18 4.99 10.43
N GLY A 399 10.18 5.84 10.70
CA GLY A 399 10.56 6.96 9.83
C GLY A 399 10.84 6.58 8.36
N ASP A 400 11.41 5.40 8.11
CA ASP A 400 11.93 5.01 6.79
C ASP A 400 11.28 3.74 6.23
N LEU A 401 10.72 2.88 7.10
CA LEU A 401 10.35 1.50 6.80
C LEU A 401 8.91 1.18 7.17
N VAL A 402 8.31 0.26 6.42
CA VAL A 402 7.09 -0.45 6.79
C VAL A 402 7.41 -1.93 6.91
N VAL A 403 7.04 -2.55 8.02
CA VAL A 403 7.17 -3.99 8.27
C VAL A 403 5.80 -4.59 8.45
N VAL A 404 5.55 -5.72 7.81
CA VAL A 404 4.37 -6.55 8.10
C VAL A 404 4.82 -7.97 8.37
N ALA A 405 4.38 -8.52 9.50
CA ALA A 405 4.62 -9.89 9.90
C ALA A 405 3.32 -10.62 10.20
N VAL A 406 3.24 -11.87 9.73
CA VAL A 406 2.13 -12.79 9.94
C VAL A 406 2.65 -14.08 10.53
N ARG A 407 2.08 -14.52 11.64
CA ARG A 407 2.44 -15.79 12.29
C ARG A 407 1.19 -16.67 12.46
N PRO A 408 1.12 -17.81 11.76
CA PRO A 408 0.11 -18.84 12.00
C PRO A 408 0.16 -19.33 13.45
N GLY A 409 -1.00 -19.61 14.04
CA GLY A 409 -1.11 -20.19 15.39
C GLY A 409 -0.68 -19.29 16.55
N LYS A 410 -0.27 -18.03 16.29
CA LYS A 410 0.26 -17.12 17.31
C LYS A 410 -0.58 -15.85 17.41
N MET A 411 -0.67 -15.29 18.61
CA MET A 411 -1.12 -13.92 18.85
C MET A 411 0.05 -12.94 18.66
N PRO A 412 -0.21 -11.68 18.25
CA PRO A 412 0.80 -10.63 18.07
C PRO A 412 1.79 -10.48 19.22
N ARG A 413 1.30 -10.54 20.47
CA ARG A 413 2.15 -10.41 21.67
C ARG A 413 3.22 -11.52 21.79
N GLN A 414 3.01 -12.68 21.15
CA GLN A 414 3.90 -13.84 21.21
C GLN A 414 5.05 -13.81 20.18
N PHE A 415 5.10 -12.79 19.32
CA PHE A 415 6.17 -12.62 18.33
C PHE A 415 6.54 -11.14 18.10
N ALA A 416 6.19 -10.27 19.05
CA ALA A 416 6.42 -8.83 18.91
C ALA A 416 7.92 -8.49 18.83
N GLU A 417 8.78 -9.30 19.44
CA GLU A 417 10.24 -9.19 19.40
C GLU A 417 10.84 -9.40 18.00
N GLU A 418 10.12 -10.07 17.10
CA GLU A 418 10.56 -10.29 15.72
C GLU A 418 10.54 -8.98 14.90
N ILE A 419 9.73 -7.98 15.31
CA ILE A 419 9.59 -6.71 14.57
C ILE A 419 10.83 -5.82 14.68
N PRO A 420 11.39 -5.52 15.86
CA PRO A 420 12.67 -4.82 15.96
C PRO A 420 13.80 -5.56 15.23
N ALA A 421 13.82 -6.90 15.25
CA ALA A 421 14.82 -7.69 14.56
C ALA A 421 14.70 -7.54 13.03
N ALA A 422 13.49 -7.56 12.48
CA ALA A 422 13.25 -7.33 11.05
C ALA A 422 13.64 -5.91 10.62
N LEU A 423 13.30 -4.89 11.42
CA LEU A 423 13.72 -3.50 11.20
C LEU A 423 15.25 -3.38 11.19
N ALA A 424 15.93 -3.95 12.20
CA ALA A 424 17.38 -3.93 12.28
C ALA A 424 18.04 -4.68 11.11
N LYS A 425 17.47 -5.81 10.67
CA LYS A 425 17.93 -6.56 9.49
C LYS A 425 17.82 -5.74 8.22
N ALA A 426 16.70 -5.05 7.99
CA ALA A 426 16.52 -4.17 6.83
C ALA A 426 17.50 -2.98 6.86
N ARG A 427 17.75 -2.39 8.03
CA ARG A 427 18.73 -1.29 8.22
C ARG A 427 20.19 -1.69 8.00
N LYS A 428 20.52 -2.99 7.86
CA LYS A 428 21.84 -3.43 7.37
C LYS A 428 22.06 -3.07 5.89
N GLN A 429 21.00 -2.78 5.15
CA GLN A 429 21.08 -2.12 3.85
C GLN A 429 21.34 -0.64 4.09
N ALA A 430 22.40 -0.09 3.51
CA ALA A 430 22.76 1.30 3.73
C ALA A 430 21.93 2.22 2.85
N GLY A 431 21.70 3.45 3.32
CA GLY A 431 20.99 4.47 2.54
C GLY A 431 19.49 4.27 2.45
N VAL A 432 18.87 3.62 3.45
CA VAL A 432 17.41 3.45 3.54
C VAL A 432 16.68 4.74 3.88
N GLU A 433 17.39 5.71 4.47
CA GLU A 433 16.88 7.05 4.78
C GLU A 433 16.43 7.80 3.52
N ALA A 434 15.53 8.77 3.69
CA ALA A 434 15.06 9.60 2.59
C ALA A 434 16.17 10.50 2.03
N ALA A 435 16.18 10.66 0.71
CA ALA A 435 16.82 11.77 0.01
C ALA A 435 15.78 12.54 -0.79
N ARG A 436 15.94 13.87 -0.87
CA ARG A 436 15.02 14.76 -1.60
C ARG A 436 15.78 15.51 -2.69
N VAL A 437 15.26 15.45 -3.91
CA VAL A 437 15.85 16.10 -5.08
C VAL A 437 14.77 16.84 -5.88
N GLN A 438 15.07 18.08 -6.31
CA GLN A 438 14.25 18.80 -7.27
C GLN A 438 14.55 18.26 -8.66
N VAL A 439 13.58 17.70 -9.37
CA VAL A 439 13.83 16.95 -10.63
C VAL A 439 13.17 17.58 -11.83
N LEU A 440 13.72 17.38 -13.02
CA LEU A 440 13.11 17.85 -14.28
C LEU A 440 13.06 19.39 -14.41
N GLY A 441 13.90 20.11 -13.66
CA GLY A 441 13.88 21.57 -13.62
C GLY A 441 14.24 22.26 -14.95
N LEU A 442 14.84 21.52 -15.90
CA LEU A 442 15.16 22.01 -17.24
C LEU A 442 14.03 21.79 -18.26
N VAL A 443 12.98 21.05 -17.91
CA VAL A 443 11.82 20.77 -18.77
C VAL A 443 10.66 21.70 -18.35
N PRO A 444 9.85 22.22 -19.28
CA PRO A 444 8.59 22.87 -18.94
C PRO A 444 7.66 21.91 -18.19
N VAL A 445 7.11 22.36 -17.05
CA VAL A 445 6.25 21.55 -16.17
C VAL A 445 5.10 20.86 -16.93
N ARG A 446 4.48 21.58 -17.87
CA ARG A 446 3.32 21.12 -18.65
C ARG A 446 3.62 19.98 -19.62
N GLU A 447 4.90 19.73 -19.89
CA GLU A 447 5.37 18.71 -20.84
C GLU A 447 5.85 17.44 -20.13
N VAL A 448 5.79 17.41 -18.80
CA VAL A 448 6.17 16.23 -18.02
C VAL A 448 4.94 15.36 -17.77
N GLU A 449 5.03 14.11 -18.20
CA GLU A 449 3.98 13.11 -17.99
C GLU A 449 4.51 11.94 -17.18
N ALA A 450 3.64 11.37 -16.35
CA ALA A 450 3.92 10.20 -15.56
C ALA A 450 2.80 9.18 -15.67
N ARG A 451 3.16 7.90 -15.57
CA ARG A 451 2.22 6.78 -15.37
C ARG A 451 2.77 5.83 -14.32
N CYS A 452 1.89 5.15 -13.59
CA CYS A 452 2.29 4.14 -12.62
C CYS A 452 2.10 2.75 -13.25
N ALA A 453 3.18 1.97 -13.35
CA ALA A 453 3.08 0.59 -13.84
C ALA A 453 2.45 -0.38 -12.79
N GLY A 454 2.41 0.05 -11.53
CA GLY A 454 1.70 -0.62 -10.45
C GLY A 454 0.35 0.05 -10.20
N VAL A 455 0.06 0.40 -8.94
CA VAL A 455 -1.18 1.10 -8.58
C VAL A 455 -0.86 2.54 -8.16
N GLY A 456 -1.31 3.51 -8.96
CA GLY A 456 -1.00 4.92 -8.76
C GLY A 456 -2.06 5.65 -7.93
N PHE A 457 -1.62 6.50 -7.01
CA PHE A 457 -2.49 7.36 -6.20
C PHE A 457 -1.94 8.77 -6.09
N THR A 458 -2.84 9.73 -6.00
CA THR A 458 -2.58 11.11 -5.58
C THR A 458 -3.20 11.31 -4.20
N VAL A 459 -2.53 12.04 -3.33
CA VAL A 459 -3.04 12.40 -2.00
C VAL A 459 -3.61 13.81 -2.09
N ASP A 460 -4.87 13.98 -1.67
CA ASP A 460 -5.55 15.27 -1.63
C ASP A 460 -6.27 15.40 -0.29
N ALA A 461 -5.91 16.43 0.49
CA ALA A 461 -6.40 16.63 1.85
C ALA A 461 -6.31 15.37 2.75
N GLY A 462 -5.23 14.60 2.59
CA GLY A 462 -4.98 13.37 3.32
C GLY A 462 -5.80 12.14 2.87
N MET A 463 -6.55 12.26 1.78
CA MET A 463 -7.30 11.15 1.18
C MET A 463 -6.67 10.69 -0.13
N PRO A 464 -6.58 9.36 -0.37
CA PRO A 464 -6.06 8.84 -1.63
C PRO A 464 -7.10 8.96 -2.74
N LYS A 465 -6.64 9.31 -3.94
CA LYS A 465 -7.42 9.33 -5.18
C LYS A 465 -6.65 8.56 -6.23
N ALA A 466 -7.31 7.60 -6.88
CA ALA A 466 -6.68 6.80 -7.93
C ALA A 466 -6.11 7.71 -9.04
N ALA A 467 -4.85 7.50 -9.39
CA ALA A 467 -4.25 8.16 -10.53
C ALA A 467 -4.71 7.45 -11.83
N PRO A 468 -4.76 8.15 -12.98
CA PRO A 468 -4.99 7.53 -14.26
C PRO A 468 -3.96 6.42 -14.54
N VAL A 469 -4.41 5.33 -15.18
CA VAL A 469 -3.53 4.23 -15.63
C VAL A 469 -2.67 4.69 -16.81
N GLU A 470 -3.23 5.54 -17.66
CA GLU A 470 -2.55 6.16 -18.78
C GLU A 470 -1.59 7.27 -18.35
N TRP A 471 -0.78 7.75 -19.31
CA TRP A 471 0.06 8.91 -19.12
C TRP A 471 -0.78 10.14 -18.72
N ALA A 472 -0.41 10.74 -17.59
CA ALA A 472 -1.03 11.96 -17.08
C ALA A 472 0.04 13.00 -16.77
N ARG A 473 -0.32 14.28 -16.88
CA ARG A 473 0.60 15.38 -16.51
C ARG A 473 0.99 15.26 -15.05
N LEU A 474 2.30 15.25 -14.77
CA LEU A 474 2.82 15.11 -13.41
C LEU A 474 2.42 16.29 -12.51
N GLU A 475 2.28 17.48 -13.08
CA GLU A 475 1.72 18.66 -12.41
C GLU A 475 0.34 18.34 -11.81
N GLY A 476 -0.60 17.86 -12.64
CA GLY A 476 -1.94 17.52 -12.21
C GLY A 476 -1.99 16.42 -11.13
N LEU A 477 -1.00 15.54 -11.09
CA LEU A 477 -0.88 14.50 -10.07
C LEU A 477 -0.34 15.03 -8.73
N THR A 478 0.37 16.15 -8.72
CA THR A 478 1.16 16.61 -7.56
C THR A 478 0.70 17.94 -6.96
N THR A 479 -0.07 18.76 -7.69
CA THR A 479 -0.50 20.09 -7.22
C THR A 479 -1.33 20.03 -5.93
N ARG A 480 -2.11 18.96 -5.72
CA ARG A 480 -2.97 18.80 -4.52
C ARG A 480 -2.30 18.02 -3.38
N GLY A 481 -1.14 17.43 -3.64
CA GLY A 481 -0.39 16.66 -2.64
C GLY A 481 0.54 15.63 -3.27
N ALA A 482 0.87 14.58 -2.52
CA ALA A 482 1.86 13.60 -2.96
C ALA A 482 1.31 12.65 -4.04
N ALA A 483 2.13 12.33 -5.04
CA ALA A 483 1.87 11.26 -5.99
C ALA A 483 2.71 10.02 -5.66
N VAL A 484 2.03 8.91 -5.38
CA VAL A 484 2.62 7.64 -4.92
C VAL A 484 2.26 6.51 -5.89
N CYS A 485 3.26 5.76 -6.35
CA CYS A 485 3.06 4.52 -7.11
C CYS A 485 3.36 3.32 -6.20
N LEU A 486 2.39 2.45 -6.01
CA LEU A 486 2.49 1.27 -5.15
C LEU A 486 2.89 0.05 -5.96
N GLY A 487 3.85 -0.71 -5.43
CA GLY A 487 4.34 -1.95 -6.04
C GLY A 487 5.23 -1.79 -7.28
N ALA A 488 5.44 -0.57 -7.78
CA ALA A 488 6.29 -0.26 -8.93
C ALA A 488 6.81 1.18 -8.87
N PRO A 489 7.84 1.55 -9.65
CA PRO A 489 8.21 2.94 -9.88
C PRO A 489 7.20 3.68 -10.76
N TRP A 490 7.19 5.01 -10.66
CA TRP A 490 6.61 5.87 -11.69
C TRP A 490 7.45 5.78 -12.96
N ARG A 491 6.80 5.66 -14.12
CA ARG A 491 7.42 5.91 -15.42
C ARG A 491 7.19 7.37 -15.76
N VAL A 492 8.25 8.11 -16.08
CA VAL A 492 8.19 9.55 -16.37
C VAL A 492 8.80 9.84 -17.73
N ARG A 493 8.07 10.55 -18.59
CA ARG A 493 8.53 10.98 -19.93
C ARG A 493 8.41 12.49 -20.09
N PHE A 494 9.24 13.03 -20.97
CA PHE A 494 9.36 14.45 -21.27
C PHE A 494 10.06 14.64 -22.62
N PRO A 495 9.97 15.84 -23.25
CA PRO A 495 10.61 16.09 -24.54
C PRO A 495 12.11 15.85 -24.52
N LYS A 496 12.63 15.22 -25.58
CA LYS A 496 14.04 14.78 -25.70
C LYS A 496 14.46 13.70 -24.69
N GLY A 497 13.52 13.16 -23.91
CA GLY A 497 13.68 11.94 -23.13
C GLY A 497 13.28 10.69 -23.92
N PRO A 498 13.45 9.49 -23.33
CA PRO A 498 12.95 8.24 -23.91
C PRO A 498 11.42 8.23 -23.94
N GLU A 499 10.82 7.73 -25.02
CA GLU A 499 9.36 7.69 -25.22
C GLU A 499 8.67 6.77 -24.22
N GLU A 500 9.30 5.66 -23.86
CA GLU A 500 8.85 4.69 -22.86
C GLU A 500 8.89 5.23 -21.41
N GLY A 501 9.63 6.33 -21.21
CA GLY A 501 9.88 6.98 -19.94
C GLY A 501 10.91 6.28 -19.05
N ARG A 502 11.41 7.03 -18.06
CA ARG A 502 12.40 6.56 -17.08
C ARG A 502 11.74 6.21 -15.76
N ASP A 503 12.37 5.31 -15.00
CA ASP A 503 11.87 4.90 -13.69
C ASP A 503 12.16 5.92 -12.60
N TYR A 504 11.18 6.15 -11.74
CA TYR A 504 11.23 6.97 -10.54
C TYR A 504 10.51 6.21 -9.39
N ALA A 505 11.27 5.35 -8.69
CA ALA A 505 10.85 4.66 -7.48
C ALA A 505 10.88 5.62 -6.28
N GLY A 506 9.75 6.26 -6.02
CA GLY A 506 9.65 7.28 -4.99
C GLY A 506 8.29 7.96 -4.94
N VAL A 507 8.28 9.12 -4.30
CA VAL A 507 7.11 9.97 -4.15
C VAL A 507 7.39 11.33 -4.77
N PHE A 508 6.48 11.81 -5.61
CA PHE A 508 6.54 13.17 -6.14
C PHE A 508 5.68 14.11 -5.32
N THR A 509 6.17 15.32 -5.12
CA THR A 509 5.45 16.42 -4.46
C THR A 509 5.68 17.72 -5.23
N TRP A 510 4.71 18.63 -5.14
CA TRP A 510 4.81 19.97 -5.71
C TRP A 510 5.36 20.94 -4.66
N SER A 511 6.49 21.58 -4.94
CA SER A 511 7.14 22.54 -4.05
C SER A 511 7.92 23.58 -4.86
N PRO A 512 7.23 24.58 -5.44
CA PRO A 512 7.84 25.57 -6.33
C PRO A 512 8.93 26.37 -5.59
N PRO A 513 10.15 26.45 -6.12
CA PRO A 513 11.22 27.24 -5.52
C PRO A 513 10.95 28.74 -5.71
N PRO A 514 11.48 29.60 -4.81
CA PRO A 514 11.40 31.04 -4.99
C PRO A 514 12.08 31.46 -6.30
N ALA A 515 11.67 32.59 -6.85
CA ALA A 515 12.30 33.16 -8.04
C ALA A 515 13.79 33.41 -7.78
N TYR A 516 14.65 32.87 -8.65
CA TYR A 516 16.09 33.13 -8.56
C TYR A 516 16.40 34.53 -9.10
N ARG A 517 17.07 35.35 -8.29
CA ARG A 517 17.62 36.65 -8.72
C ARG A 517 19.14 36.51 -8.84
N PRO A 518 19.73 36.65 -10.04
CA PRO A 518 21.18 36.62 -10.18
C PRO A 518 21.80 37.84 -9.48
N PRO A 519 23.06 37.72 -8.98
CA PRO A 519 23.80 38.86 -8.47
C PRO A 519 23.92 39.97 -9.53
N VAL A 520 23.90 41.22 -9.08
CA VAL A 520 24.01 42.39 -9.96
C VAL A 520 25.33 42.32 -10.74
N GLY A 521 25.27 42.55 -12.06
CA GLY A 521 26.45 42.56 -12.92
C GLY A 521 26.97 41.19 -13.38
N VAL A 522 26.32 40.07 -13.00
CA VAL A 522 26.70 38.72 -13.48
C VAL A 522 25.84 38.31 -14.68
N PRO A 523 26.39 38.24 -15.91
CA PRO A 523 25.65 37.77 -17.07
C PRO A 523 25.17 36.34 -16.84
N THR A 524 23.85 36.15 -16.71
CA THR A 524 23.26 34.84 -16.45
C THR A 524 22.32 34.49 -17.58
N SER A 525 22.66 33.45 -18.35
CA SER A 525 21.81 32.99 -19.46
C SER A 525 20.46 32.48 -18.95
N PRO A 526 19.40 32.48 -19.78
CA PRO A 526 18.10 31.90 -19.41
C PRO A 526 18.20 30.45 -18.93
N SER A 527 19.09 29.66 -19.54
CA SER A 527 19.35 28.27 -19.12
C SER A 527 19.99 28.20 -17.73
N ALA A 528 20.96 29.07 -17.43
CA ALA A 528 21.59 29.15 -16.12
C ALA A 528 20.62 29.66 -15.04
N LEU A 529 19.73 30.61 -15.39
CA LEU A 529 18.65 31.05 -14.51
C LEU A 529 17.71 29.89 -14.17
N LYS A 530 17.29 29.10 -15.18
CA LYS A 530 16.44 27.92 -15.01
C LYS A 530 17.13 26.86 -14.14
N ALA A 531 18.40 26.57 -14.39
CA ALA A 531 19.18 25.61 -13.62
C ALA A 531 19.33 26.01 -12.14
N ARG A 532 19.57 27.30 -11.87
CA ARG A 532 19.71 27.85 -10.51
C ARG A 532 18.38 28.03 -9.78
N ARG A 533 17.29 28.27 -10.51
CA ARG A 533 15.93 28.22 -9.96
C ARG A 533 15.63 26.84 -9.43
N GLY A 534 16.00 25.78 -10.14
CA GLY A 534 15.63 24.41 -9.83
C GLY A 534 14.24 24.04 -10.38
N SER A 535 13.61 23.02 -9.80
CA SER A 535 12.33 22.47 -10.27
C SER A 535 11.19 22.68 -9.27
N ASP A 536 9.98 22.76 -9.82
CA ASP A 536 8.72 22.74 -9.07
C ASP A 536 8.41 21.34 -8.52
N PHE A 537 8.93 20.29 -9.16
CA PHE A 537 8.80 18.91 -8.69
C PHE A 537 9.90 18.55 -7.71
N VAL A 538 9.51 18.10 -6.51
CA VAL A 538 10.41 17.45 -5.56
C VAL A 538 10.12 15.96 -5.54
N PHE A 539 11.14 15.17 -5.84
CA PHE A 539 11.11 13.72 -5.78
C PHE A 539 11.83 13.24 -4.52
N ARG A 540 11.15 12.38 -3.76
CA ARG A 540 11.69 11.72 -2.57
C ARG A 540 11.88 10.23 -2.85
N THR A 541 13.10 9.75 -2.63
CA THR A 541 13.48 8.33 -2.75
C THR A 541 14.43 7.95 -1.62
N THR A 542 14.99 6.73 -1.63
CA THR A 542 16.04 6.36 -0.68
C THR A 542 17.36 7.03 -1.06
N ARG A 543 18.19 7.35 -0.07
CA ARG A 543 19.50 7.97 -0.31
C ARG A 543 20.40 7.09 -1.18
N LEU A 544 20.30 5.77 -1.05
CA LEU A 544 20.98 4.83 -1.94
C LEU A 544 20.56 5.01 -3.41
N GLN A 545 19.26 5.06 -3.69
CA GLN A 545 18.75 5.25 -5.05
C GLN A 545 19.12 6.62 -5.62
N TYR A 546 19.08 7.66 -4.79
CA TYR A 546 19.56 9.00 -5.17
C TYR A 546 21.04 8.96 -5.56
N THR A 547 21.90 8.41 -4.69
CA THR A 547 23.34 8.34 -4.94
C THR A 547 23.65 7.54 -6.21
N SER A 548 23.05 6.36 -6.36
CA SER A 548 23.22 5.55 -7.58
C SER A 548 22.77 6.29 -8.83
N GLY A 549 21.64 6.99 -8.78
CA GLY A 549 21.07 7.74 -9.90
C GLY A 549 21.92 8.94 -10.32
N VAL A 550 22.59 9.62 -9.37
CA VAL A 550 23.55 10.69 -9.67
C VAL A 550 24.83 10.11 -10.26
N VAL A 551 25.43 9.11 -9.62
CA VAL A 551 26.68 8.48 -10.12
C VAL A 551 26.47 7.94 -11.54
N ALA A 552 25.31 7.35 -11.84
CA ALA A 552 24.98 6.87 -13.19
C ALA A 552 24.61 7.99 -14.20
N ALA A 553 24.28 9.20 -13.73
CA ALA A 553 24.11 10.37 -14.56
C ALA A 553 25.46 10.96 -14.97
N GLU A 554 26.41 11.00 -14.04
CA GLU A 554 27.78 11.47 -14.28
C GLU A 554 28.54 10.47 -15.16
N ASP A 555 28.58 9.19 -14.76
CA ASP A 555 29.23 8.15 -15.54
C ASP A 555 28.71 6.74 -15.24
N VAL A 556 27.98 6.18 -16.20
CA VAL A 556 27.40 4.83 -16.10
C VAL A 556 28.47 3.71 -16.12
N THR A 557 29.65 3.98 -16.66
CA THR A 557 30.75 3.02 -16.81
C THR A 557 31.70 2.98 -15.61
N LEU A 558 31.61 3.98 -14.72
CA LEU A 558 32.44 4.09 -13.52
C LEU A 558 32.26 2.88 -12.60
N LYS A 559 33.37 2.29 -12.15
CA LYS A 559 33.43 1.10 -11.27
C LYS A 559 34.53 1.23 -10.23
N GLY A 560 34.49 0.40 -9.19
CA GLY A 560 35.57 0.23 -8.22
C GLY A 560 35.77 1.45 -7.33
N GLU A 561 37.02 1.72 -6.94
CA GLU A 561 37.35 2.76 -5.96
C GLU A 561 37.03 4.19 -6.46
N ALA A 562 37.06 4.44 -7.76
CA ALA A 562 36.63 5.72 -8.34
C ALA A 562 35.10 5.91 -8.22
N ARG A 563 34.31 4.85 -8.46
CA ARG A 563 32.86 4.87 -8.23
C ARG A 563 32.55 5.09 -6.76
N LEU A 564 33.25 4.37 -5.89
CA LEU A 564 33.12 4.48 -4.45
C LEU A 564 33.42 5.91 -3.96
N ALA A 565 34.48 6.53 -4.46
CA ALA A 565 34.83 7.92 -4.14
C ALA A 565 33.73 8.90 -4.56
N LEU A 566 33.27 8.83 -5.82
CA LEU A 566 32.20 9.70 -6.31
C LEU A 566 30.89 9.48 -5.55
N ALA A 567 30.50 8.23 -5.29
CA ALA A 567 29.31 7.91 -4.51
C ALA A 567 29.36 8.49 -3.09
N ARG A 568 30.54 8.49 -2.43
CA ARG A 568 30.71 9.13 -1.12
C ARG A 568 30.55 10.65 -1.20
N VAL A 569 31.12 11.30 -2.21
CA VAL A 569 30.94 12.75 -2.44
C VAL A 569 29.48 13.11 -2.69
N VAL A 570 28.80 12.34 -3.53
CA VAL A 570 27.37 12.52 -3.84
C VAL A 570 26.52 12.36 -2.58
N ALA A 571 26.72 11.27 -1.83
CA ALA A 571 25.99 11.00 -0.60
C ALA A 571 26.28 12.05 0.49
N HIS A 572 27.49 12.60 0.52
CA HIS A 572 27.88 13.71 1.40
C HIS A 572 27.12 14.98 1.03
N ASN A 573 27.18 15.38 -0.24
CA ASN A 573 26.52 16.56 -0.77
C ASN A 573 24.99 16.52 -0.63
N GLU A 574 24.37 15.35 -0.65
CA GLU A 574 22.93 15.23 -0.37
C GLU A 574 22.54 15.83 0.99
N ARG A 575 23.42 15.69 1.98
CA ARG A 575 23.23 16.21 3.35
C ARG A 575 23.72 17.65 3.53
N HIS A 576 24.46 18.17 2.57
CA HIS A 576 25.02 19.52 2.62
C HIS A 576 24.33 20.34 1.53
N SER A 577 23.44 21.25 1.88
CA SER A 577 22.68 21.92 0.83
C SER A 577 23.46 23.05 0.17
N ARG A 578 23.55 23.03 -1.16
CA ARG A 578 23.96 24.18 -1.97
C ARG A 578 22.92 25.33 -1.91
N HIS A 579 21.70 25.02 -1.46
CA HIS A 579 20.58 25.94 -1.31
C HIS A 579 19.94 25.77 0.07
N PRO A 580 20.28 26.61 1.07
CA PRO A 580 19.75 26.47 2.43
C PRO A 580 18.22 26.28 2.46
N GLY A 581 17.75 25.26 3.18
CA GLY A 581 16.33 24.91 3.32
C GLY A 581 15.69 24.24 2.10
N ARG A 582 16.44 23.94 1.03
CA ARG A 582 15.92 23.32 -0.19
C ARG A 582 16.57 21.98 -0.50
N ALA A 583 15.81 21.12 -1.18
CA ALA A 583 16.29 19.88 -1.77
C ALA A 583 17.36 20.14 -2.85
N VAL A 584 18.26 19.18 -3.04
CA VAL A 584 19.31 19.26 -4.06
C VAL A 584 18.69 19.34 -5.47
N CYS A 585 19.25 20.14 -6.36
CA CYS A 585 18.70 20.33 -7.70
C CYS A 585 19.28 19.34 -8.73
N ASP A 586 18.42 18.67 -9.50
CA ASP A 586 18.77 17.85 -10.67
C ASP A 586 19.14 18.74 -11.86
N THR A 587 20.29 19.39 -11.73
CA THR A 587 20.87 20.23 -12.77
C THR A 587 22.38 20.23 -12.60
N THR A 588 23.09 20.69 -13.62
CA THR A 588 24.54 20.93 -13.55
C THR A 588 24.93 21.97 -12.50
N HIS A 589 23.96 22.70 -11.91
CA HIS A 589 24.22 23.57 -10.76
C HIS A 589 24.43 22.78 -9.46
N CYS A 590 23.72 21.68 -9.23
CA CYS A 590 23.97 20.84 -8.05
C CYS A 590 24.56 19.50 -8.50
N GLN A 591 23.71 18.56 -8.91
CA GLN A 591 24.11 17.23 -9.39
C GLN A 591 23.08 16.74 -10.40
N ALA A 592 23.50 16.17 -11.53
CA ALA A 592 22.56 15.56 -12.45
C ALA A 592 22.02 14.26 -11.85
N PHE A 593 20.71 14.01 -11.95
CA PHE A 593 20.03 12.84 -11.41
C PHE A 593 19.25 12.13 -12.51
N ARG A 594 19.56 10.84 -12.75
CA ARG A 594 18.97 10.09 -13.86
C ARG A 594 17.60 9.45 -13.54
N GLY A 595 17.11 9.58 -12.31
CA GLY A 595 16.00 8.78 -11.79
C GLY A 595 16.50 7.51 -11.11
N THR A 596 15.61 6.52 -10.98
CA THR A 596 15.91 5.21 -10.41
C THR A 596 16.73 4.38 -11.38
N VAL A 597 17.83 3.82 -10.87
CA VAL A 597 18.75 2.99 -11.64
C VAL A 597 19.03 1.70 -10.87
N ARG A 598 19.65 0.73 -11.55
CA ARG A 598 20.15 -0.46 -10.87
C ARG A 598 21.30 -0.06 -9.93
N VAL A 599 21.09 -0.28 -8.64
CA VAL A 599 22.10 -0.04 -7.60
C VAL A 599 23.33 -0.93 -7.84
N GLN A 600 24.51 -0.32 -7.81
CA GLN A 600 25.78 -1.03 -7.89
C GLN A 600 26.34 -1.32 -6.50
N ARG A 601 27.16 -2.37 -6.38
CA ARG A 601 27.77 -2.78 -5.10
C ARG A 601 28.60 -1.67 -4.47
N ASP A 602 29.31 -0.88 -5.28
CA ASP A 602 30.16 0.20 -4.79
C ASP A 602 29.34 1.34 -4.19
N ASP A 603 28.14 1.63 -4.71
CA ASP A 603 27.25 2.65 -4.15
C ASP A 603 26.77 2.23 -2.76
N ALA A 604 26.32 0.98 -2.61
CA ALA A 604 25.93 0.44 -1.32
C ALA A 604 27.11 0.39 -0.33
N LYS A 605 28.32 0.09 -0.81
CA LYS A 605 29.55 0.15 -0.01
C LYS A 605 29.85 1.59 0.44
N ALA A 606 29.70 2.59 -0.43
CA ALA A 606 29.94 4.00 -0.10
C ALA A 606 29.11 4.46 1.10
N LEU A 607 27.82 4.15 1.11
CA LEU A 607 26.92 4.58 2.18
C LEU A 607 27.11 3.81 3.50
N ARG A 608 27.88 2.70 3.51
CA ARG A 608 28.28 1.98 4.73
C ARG A 608 29.53 2.55 5.39
N LEU A 609 30.33 3.30 4.63
CA LEU A 609 31.56 3.91 5.14
C LEU A 609 31.21 5.12 6.02
N PRO A 610 32.11 5.51 6.95
CA PRO A 610 31.94 6.71 7.74
C PRO A 610 31.73 7.96 6.88
N ALA A 611 30.98 8.92 7.42
CA ALA A 611 30.78 10.23 6.81
C ALA A 611 32.13 10.89 6.51
N LEU A 612 32.16 11.69 5.44
CA LEU A 612 33.37 12.43 5.07
C LEU A 612 33.66 13.51 6.13
N LYS A 613 34.94 13.82 6.33
CA LYS A 613 35.42 14.76 7.36
C LYS A 613 35.12 16.23 7.06
N TRP A 614 34.91 16.57 5.78
CA TRP A 614 34.63 17.93 5.34
C TRP A 614 33.20 18.33 5.71
N SER A 615 32.96 19.59 6.05
CA SER A 615 31.63 20.11 6.42
C SER A 615 30.96 20.94 5.31
N GLU A 616 31.64 21.13 4.19
CA GLU A 616 31.16 21.94 3.07
C GLU A 616 30.69 21.09 1.89
N TRP A 617 30.07 21.76 0.92
CA TRP A 617 29.74 21.15 -0.38
C TRP A 617 31.02 20.78 -1.13
N LEU A 618 31.14 19.52 -1.54
CA LEU A 618 32.29 19.00 -2.24
C LEU A 618 32.08 19.02 -3.75
N LEU A 619 32.92 19.78 -4.45
CA LEU A 619 32.88 19.90 -5.90
C LEU A 619 33.48 18.67 -6.59
N PHE A 620 32.94 18.31 -7.75
CA PHE A 620 33.50 17.27 -8.60
C PHE A 620 33.20 17.59 -10.06
N SER A 621 34.00 17.08 -10.97
CA SER A 621 33.81 17.27 -12.41
C SER A 621 34.30 16.05 -13.19
N GLN A 622 33.83 15.90 -14.43
CA GLN A 622 34.28 14.80 -15.29
C GLN A 622 35.81 14.79 -15.41
N GLY A 623 36.40 15.97 -15.66
CA GLY A 623 37.84 16.16 -15.72
C GLY A 623 38.49 15.55 -16.96
N GLY A 624 39.69 15.01 -16.79
CA GLY A 624 40.43 14.29 -17.84
C GLY A 624 41.49 15.12 -18.59
N GLN A 625 42.19 14.45 -19.52
CA GLN A 625 43.35 15.02 -20.23
C GLN A 625 43.17 15.09 -21.75
N GLU A 626 42.00 14.73 -22.27
CA GLU A 626 41.70 14.82 -23.70
C GLU A 626 41.82 16.27 -24.17
N PRO A 627 42.65 16.56 -25.18
CA PRO A 627 42.77 17.90 -25.74
C PRO A 627 41.51 18.29 -26.51
N TRP A 628 41.17 19.57 -26.49
CA TRP A 628 40.09 20.13 -27.29
C TRP A 628 40.48 21.50 -27.83
N THR A 629 39.90 21.83 -28.99
CA THR A 629 40.02 23.14 -29.66
C THR A 629 38.63 23.62 -30.05
N GLN A 630 38.31 24.88 -29.79
CA GLN A 630 37.04 25.50 -30.18
C GLN A 630 37.21 26.94 -30.60
N GLU A 631 36.49 27.34 -31.65
CA GLU A 631 36.48 28.71 -32.14
C GLU A 631 35.25 29.47 -31.65
N ARG A 632 35.42 30.75 -31.33
CA ARG A 632 34.31 31.67 -31.03
C ARG A 632 34.46 32.98 -31.77
N PRO A 633 33.36 33.57 -32.26
CA PRO A 633 33.40 34.91 -32.81
C PRO A 633 33.96 35.90 -31.79
N ARG A 634 34.86 36.79 -32.22
CA ARG A 634 35.48 37.81 -31.37
C ARG A 634 34.43 38.70 -30.70
N VAL A 635 33.38 39.04 -31.44
CA VAL A 635 32.23 39.81 -30.92
C VAL A 635 31.57 39.13 -29.71
N ASP A 636 31.54 37.79 -29.64
CA ASP A 636 30.97 37.06 -28.52
C ASP A 636 31.88 37.08 -27.29
N VAL A 637 33.19 37.02 -27.52
CA VAL A 637 34.20 37.10 -26.45
C VAL A 637 34.25 38.52 -25.88
N GLU A 638 34.27 39.53 -26.74
CA GLU A 638 34.26 40.94 -26.33
C GLU A 638 32.96 41.35 -25.65
N ARG A 639 31.84 40.68 -25.95
CA ARG A 639 30.58 40.88 -25.20
C ARG A 639 30.71 40.47 -23.73
N LEU A 640 31.56 39.50 -23.41
CA LEU A 640 31.78 39.01 -22.05
C LEU A 640 32.91 39.76 -21.34
N LEU A 641 33.98 40.09 -22.07
CA LEU A 641 35.20 40.66 -21.49
C LEU A 641 35.34 42.17 -21.67
N GLY A 642 34.62 42.77 -22.61
CA GLY A 642 34.76 44.17 -23.01
C GLY A 642 35.28 44.31 -24.45
N LYS A 643 34.89 45.41 -25.11
CA LYS A 643 35.36 45.76 -26.46
C LYS A 643 36.85 46.12 -26.44
N GLY A 644 37.53 45.91 -27.57
CA GLY A 644 38.95 46.26 -27.69
C GLY A 644 39.88 45.23 -27.04
N LEU A 645 39.46 43.97 -26.98
CA LEU A 645 40.24 42.88 -26.39
C LEU A 645 41.48 42.60 -27.26
N VAL A 646 42.67 42.65 -26.66
CA VAL A 646 43.95 42.47 -27.38
C VAL A 646 44.80 41.29 -26.86
N SER A 647 44.57 40.84 -25.62
CA SER A 647 45.31 39.70 -25.06
C SER A 647 44.48 38.91 -24.05
N LEU A 648 44.74 37.61 -23.99
CA LEU A 648 44.13 36.64 -23.06
C LEU A 648 45.21 35.68 -22.55
N ARG A 649 45.25 35.49 -21.23
CA ARG A 649 46.10 34.50 -20.57
C ARG A 649 45.32 33.77 -19.49
N PHE A 650 45.57 32.47 -19.34
CA PHE A 650 44.89 31.62 -18.37
C PHE A 650 45.88 31.14 -17.31
N GLU A 651 45.60 31.46 -16.05
CA GLU A 651 46.48 31.11 -14.95
C GLU A 651 45.69 30.95 -13.65
N ALA A 652 45.99 29.91 -12.88
CA ALA A 652 45.39 29.62 -11.57
C ALA A 652 43.83 29.71 -11.55
N GLY A 653 43.17 29.21 -12.61
CA GLY A 653 41.70 29.23 -12.70
C GLY A 653 41.10 30.61 -13.04
N ARG A 654 41.92 31.58 -13.42
CA ARG A 654 41.49 32.91 -13.87
C ARG A 654 41.90 33.18 -15.30
N VAL A 655 41.13 34.01 -15.98
CA VAL A 655 41.52 34.66 -17.23
C VAL A 655 41.99 36.07 -16.92
N GLN A 656 43.21 36.39 -17.33
CA GLN A 656 43.80 37.72 -17.33
C GLN A 656 43.72 38.25 -18.75
N TYR A 657 43.25 39.49 -18.92
CA TYR A 657 43.03 40.06 -20.24
C TYR A 657 43.33 41.55 -20.29
N LEU A 658 43.71 42.02 -21.47
CA LEU A 658 44.01 43.42 -21.76
C LEU A 658 42.95 43.98 -22.71
N LEU A 659 42.42 45.15 -22.38
CA LEU A 659 41.52 45.92 -23.22
C LEU A 659 42.20 47.22 -23.67
N THR A 660 42.07 47.58 -24.94
CA THR A 660 42.41 48.92 -25.42
C THR A 660 41.25 49.86 -25.15
N GLU A 661 41.48 50.84 -24.27
CA GLU A 661 40.49 51.86 -23.90
C GLU A 661 40.90 53.23 -24.45
N LYS A 662 39.91 54.06 -24.78
CA LYS A 662 40.11 55.45 -25.22
C LYS A 662 39.47 56.39 -24.21
N GLU A 663 40.29 57.26 -23.64
CA GLU A 663 39.84 58.37 -22.79
C GLU A 663 40.38 59.67 -23.40
N GLY A 664 39.47 60.51 -23.90
CA GLY A 664 39.84 61.71 -24.66
C GLY A 664 40.67 61.37 -25.92
N ALA A 665 41.88 61.93 -26.01
CA ALA A 665 42.82 61.68 -27.11
C ALA A 665 43.83 60.55 -26.83
N SER A 666 43.88 60.03 -25.59
CA SER A 666 44.81 58.97 -25.18
C SER A 666 44.21 57.59 -25.37
N THR A 667 45.02 56.67 -25.90
CA THR A 667 44.71 55.23 -25.97
C THR A 667 45.64 54.51 -25.02
N PHE A 668 45.10 53.72 -24.10
CA PHE A 668 45.87 52.93 -23.12
C PHE A 668 45.31 51.52 -22.98
N GLU A 669 46.11 50.62 -22.44
CA GLU A 669 45.71 49.24 -22.17
C GLU A 669 45.34 49.06 -20.70
N SER A 670 44.14 48.55 -20.43
CA SER A 670 43.67 48.23 -19.08
C SER A 670 43.76 46.73 -18.82
N GLY A 671 44.48 46.36 -17.76
CA GLY A 671 44.57 44.98 -17.28
C GLY A 671 43.40 44.61 -16.39
N ARG A 672 42.71 43.52 -16.72
CA ARG A 672 41.56 43.03 -15.95
C ARG A 672 41.67 41.51 -15.73
N SER A 673 40.93 41.02 -14.74
CA SER A 673 40.89 39.60 -14.43
C SER A 673 39.48 39.12 -14.08
N LEU A 674 39.14 37.94 -14.57
CA LEU A 674 37.85 37.28 -14.36
C LEU A 674 38.09 35.81 -13.96
N ALA A 675 37.22 35.23 -13.14
CA ALA A 675 37.22 33.79 -12.91
C ALA A 675 37.01 33.07 -14.25
N CYS A 676 37.87 32.09 -14.56
CA CYS A 676 37.83 31.41 -15.86
C CYS A 676 36.50 30.70 -16.10
N GLU A 677 35.84 30.26 -15.04
CA GLU A 677 34.50 29.65 -15.10
C GLU A 677 33.44 30.58 -15.71
N LEU A 678 33.54 31.90 -15.52
CA LEU A 678 32.63 32.86 -16.15
C LEU A 678 32.84 32.93 -17.66
N LEU A 679 34.09 32.88 -18.12
CA LEU A 679 34.40 32.81 -19.55
C LEU A 679 33.96 31.46 -20.14
N ARG A 680 34.33 30.35 -19.48
CA ARG A 680 33.98 28.98 -19.90
C ARG A 680 32.47 28.83 -20.06
N SER A 681 31.70 29.24 -19.05
CA SER A 681 30.24 29.13 -19.05
C SER A 681 29.59 30.07 -20.07
N GLY A 682 30.08 31.32 -20.19
CA GLY A 682 29.59 32.29 -21.16
C GLY A 682 29.81 31.86 -22.62
N LEU A 683 30.96 31.26 -22.91
CA LEU A 683 31.34 30.80 -24.25
C LEU A 683 31.02 29.31 -24.50
N LYS A 684 30.43 28.61 -23.52
CA LYS A 684 30.13 27.16 -23.59
C LYS A 684 31.37 26.30 -23.94
N LEU A 685 32.51 26.60 -23.33
CA LEU A 685 33.75 25.85 -23.55
C LEU A 685 33.78 24.56 -22.69
N PRO A 686 34.47 23.49 -23.12
CA PRO A 686 34.49 22.21 -22.40
C PRO A 686 35.09 22.31 -21.00
N SER A 687 36.21 23.03 -20.85
CA SER A 687 36.88 23.32 -19.58
C SER A 687 37.49 24.74 -19.63
N CYS A 688 38.15 25.18 -18.55
CA CYS A 688 38.95 26.40 -18.61
C CYS A 688 40.05 26.24 -19.69
N PRO A 689 40.15 27.16 -20.67
CA PRO A 689 41.19 27.10 -21.68
C PRO A 689 42.58 27.20 -21.03
N ARG A 690 43.58 26.65 -21.72
CA ARG A 690 45.00 26.86 -21.40
C ARG A 690 45.58 27.98 -22.24
N THR A 691 45.14 28.08 -23.48
CA THR A 691 45.61 29.05 -24.47
C THR A 691 44.43 29.61 -25.26
N ALA A 692 44.59 30.84 -25.73
CA ALA A 692 43.73 31.44 -26.73
C ALA A 692 44.59 32.19 -27.75
N SER A 693 44.24 32.12 -29.02
CA SER A 693 44.88 32.87 -30.10
C SER A 693 43.85 33.61 -30.93
N PHE A 694 44.24 34.80 -31.42
CA PHE A 694 43.42 35.60 -32.31
C PHE A 694 43.60 35.11 -33.74
N ASN A 695 42.48 34.87 -34.44
CA ASN A 695 42.44 34.51 -35.84
C ASN A 695 41.43 35.41 -36.57
N GLY A 696 41.84 36.64 -36.88
CA GLY A 696 40.96 37.65 -37.48
C GLY A 696 39.76 37.97 -36.58
N ASP A 697 38.56 37.67 -37.08
CA ASP A 697 37.28 37.89 -36.39
C ASP A 697 36.88 36.75 -35.44
N THR A 698 37.73 35.74 -35.26
CA THR A 698 37.52 34.63 -34.32
C THR A 698 38.66 34.51 -33.32
N LEU A 699 38.36 33.94 -32.16
CA LEU A 699 39.35 33.48 -31.20
C LEU A 699 39.31 31.96 -31.13
N VAL A 700 40.48 31.34 -31.26
CA VAL A 700 40.67 29.90 -31.11
C VAL A 700 41.09 29.62 -29.68
N PHE A 701 40.30 28.82 -28.96
CA PHE A 701 40.58 28.38 -27.59
C PHE A 701 41.04 26.93 -27.60
N GLU A 702 42.08 26.63 -26.82
CA GLU A 702 42.54 25.26 -26.63
C GLU A 702 42.60 24.92 -25.15
N GLY A 703 42.28 23.68 -24.80
CA GLY A 703 42.32 23.20 -23.43
C GLY A 703 42.35 21.69 -23.33
N ARG A 704 42.15 21.19 -22.11
CA ARG A 704 42.11 19.74 -21.83
C ARG A 704 40.98 19.40 -20.86
N GLY A 705 40.42 18.21 -21.01
CA GLY A 705 39.39 17.68 -20.13
C GLY A 705 38.06 18.44 -20.20
N ARG A 706 37.17 18.14 -19.27
CA ARG A 706 35.81 18.71 -19.22
C ARG A 706 35.40 19.12 -17.80
N GLY A 707 34.63 20.19 -17.69
CA GLY A 707 34.10 20.70 -16.42
C GLY A 707 34.95 21.84 -15.82
N HIS A 708 34.64 22.19 -14.56
CA HIS A 708 35.24 23.33 -13.87
C HIS A 708 36.60 23.04 -13.24
N GLY A 709 37.00 21.76 -13.11
CA GLY A 709 38.34 21.38 -12.66
C GLY A 709 38.62 21.58 -11.16
N GLU A 710 37.58 21.72 -10.34
CA GLU A 710 37.71 21.81 -8.87
C GLU A 710 37.28 20.51 -8.20
N GLY A 711 37.98 20.13 -7.12
CA GLY A 711 37.66 18.95 -6.32
C GLY A 711 37.97 17.63 -7.05
N LEU A 712 37.06 16.68 -6.99
CA LEU A 712 37.25 15.34 -7.55
C LEU A 712 37.19 15.37 -9.09
N ASP A 713 38.29 15.01 -9.74
CA ASP A 713 38.35 14.70 -11.17
C ASP A 713 38.02 13.21 -11.39
N VAL A 714 36.87 12.93 -12.02
CA VAL A 714 36.35 11.57 -12.20
C VAL A 714 37.24 10.73 -13.13
N GLU A 715 37.73 11.30 -14.23
CA GLU A 715 38.64 10.59 -15.14
C GLU A 715 40.01 10.31 -14.49
N ALA A 716 40.56 11.26 -13.74
CA ALA A 716 41.79 11.05 -12.99
C ALA A 716 41.60 9.98 -11.91
N ALA A 717 40.46 9.98 -11.22
CA ALA A 717 40.13 8.96 -10.23
C ALA A 717 40.10 7.56 -10.85
N LYS A 718 39.48 7.40 -12.03
CA LYS A 718 39.49 6.12 -12.79
C LYS A 718 40.91 5.64 -13.10
N ALA A 719 41.80 6.55 -13.50
CA ALA A 719 43.17 6.23 -13.89
C ALA A 719 44.11 5.98 -12.68
N SER A 720 43.79 6.54 -11.52
CA SER A 720 44.71 6.64 -10.37
C SER A 720 45.13 5.32 -9.73
N ARG A 721 44.34 4.25 -9.87
CA ARG A 721 44.47 2.97 -9.11
C ARG A 721 44.52 3.14 -7.58
N LEU A 722 44.20 4.33 -7.07
CA LEU A 722 44.21 4.63 -5.65
C LEU A 722 42.93 4.11 -4.99
N ARG A 723 42.98 3.94 -3.67
CA ARG A 723 41.78 3.70 -2.86
C ARG A 723 40.97 4.98 -2.75
N SER A 724 39.66 4.84 -2.58
CA SER A 724 38.72 5.96 -2.47
C SER A 724 39.14 7.01 -1.44
N ASP A 725 39.63 6.62 -0.26
CA ASP A 725 40.12 7.58 0.74
C ASP A 725 41.29 8.44 0.21
N ALA A 726 42.24 7.84 -0.49
CA ALA A 726 43.38 8.54 -1.06
C ALA A 726 42.99 9.42 -2.26
N ILE A 727 42.00 8.98 -3.06
CA ILE A 727 41.40 9.78 -4.12
C ILE A 727 40.76 11.05 -3.52
N LEU A 728 39.98 10.90 -2.45
CA LEU A 728 39.29 12.01 -1.81
C LEU A 728 40.26 12.94 -1.08
N GLU A 729 41.28 12.41 -0.40
CA GLU A 729 42.32 13.24 0.23
C GLU A 729 43.13 14.01 -0.82
N GLY A 730 43.43 13.40 -1.97
CA GLY A 730 44.07 14.09 -3.09
C GLY A 730 43.22 15.24 -3.64
N ALA A 731 41.90 15.07 -3.67
CA ALA A 731 40.95 16.05 -4.20
C ALA A 731 40.64 17.21 -3.23
N TYR A 732 40.59 16.94 -1.92
CA TYR A 732 40.07 17.89 -0.92
C TYR A 732 40.97 18.11 0.31
N GLY A 733 42.11 17.42 0.39
CA GLY A 733 43.05 17.52 1.53
C GLY A 733 44.05 18.66 1.44
N ARG A 734 44.17 19.33 0.29
CA ARG A 734 45.04 20.51 0.13
C ARG A 734 44.25 21.75 0.57
N SER A 735 44.75 22.48 1.58
CA SER A 735 44.20 23.75 2.02
C SER A 735 43.96 24.66 0.82
N ARG A 736 42.71 25.11 0.60
CA ARG A 736 42.44 26.20 -0.33
C ARG A 736 43.31 27.38 0.10
N PRO A 737 44.12 28.00 -0.78
CA PRO A 737 44.75 29.26 -0.44
C PRO A 737 43.64 30.23 -0.07
N GLU A 738 43.76 30.88 1.09
CA GLU A 738 42.82 31.89 1.54
C GLU A 738 42.60 32.93 0.41
N PRO A 739 41.37 33.38 0.18
CA PRO A 739 41.17 34.56 -0.63
C PRO A 739 41.92 35.69 0.07
N ARG A 740 42.96 36.22 -0.58
CA ARG A 740 43.51 37.52 -0.18
C ARG A 740 42.35 38.51 -0.31
N ASP A 741 41.88 39.01 0.82
CA ASP A 741 41.07 40.22 0.87
C ASP A 741 41.80 41.27 0.04
N VAL A 742 41.10 41.76 -0.99
CA VAL A 742 41.52 42.94 -1.73
C VAL A 742 40.75 44.08 -1.05
N ASP A 743 41.51 44.97 -0.42
CA ASP A 743 41.05 46.26 0.11
C ASP A 743 40.22 47.06 -0.93
#